data_AF-A0A411PJI6-F1
#
_entry.id   AF-A0A411PJI6-F1
#
_cell.length_a   1.000
_cell.length_b   1.000
_cell.length_c   1.000
_cell.angle_alpha   90.00
_cell.angle_beta   90.00
_cell.angle_gamma   90.00
#
_symmetry.space_group_name_H-M   'P 1'
#
loop_
_entity.id
_entity.type
_entity.pdbx_description
1 polymer ?
#
loop_
_entity_poly.entity_id
_entity_poly.type
_entity_poly.pdbx_seq_one_letter_code
_entity_poly.pdbx_strand_id
1 'polypeptide(L)'
;MWSSFTRVILFMGVMIWFPALLGAGQFISQAQAHTSQRVSYNDEQIVHLAQSNREILYQTELLNRMMAMYAYTGNELWYDKHRIALKQFQQTIAQTKVDYIHIAPTTLDALLKHAKQLLEADSYVFELVDQGQFAKARMYLESAEFKDKKLRLIESTQQLSSELEQYVKVQRKQQQNRLHLIELTESEKQWIANNPSVVIGNEISWPPFMYQDRHGQVSGISHDFLQLIEDKTGLKFTLSEPGSYADVQRLFHQGRVDLIAAAYYSQERHNLAIHTPSYLILSDHIYVRANSTLQHYDELSDITLAIPAGYENIAKIKELLPNVIVIETRDLQDSMERLQRGEVDALMDSQSVVDFLIRENQITGVRSFASPLDHNSLRMFVHREQQILHGIIAKAINSITRYERQAILSKWFNPETVAQKQLQNTMLTAAELEWLRQHPTIRFASDPAWRPFEYIDEQGQHQGMMSDYLALISEKLNVNFKLEPTDTWNESLTAVEKREIDILTSATATEMRKQHMSFTQPHMTVPAVVITRRKEPNYLNLEQFGDRTLAVIEGYSSTDWVTKQYPQQTYRYVDTINDGLRLVSEGKVDGLLANKLSTLDSIHEMALDNLKMNFVTNYNYQLSFAVRKDWPQLVSILNKVLADITPAQRNTIRNKWIGIELEGVSNSLDMKRVDSVPVERMILIALVVVLSFSIVAWFMSRTRGDAMAIYSSGRMRFLGVISIGCTIIVVQSLTWVSLNKEEQIARLQAGKSIDATLHATKTALDAWINARIQLIDLVSHDQDLSYLADTISKTKSSQQHQPLLEQLNEKYHLQQEEWKLVVVNKDGKALVGNSTDLPALAPMIKQQMSDGSATFVPPLRNVNNDKVQMYFIAPLENDVGEPVAAIVAKAEPFKTFDHILSETQIGHTGETYAVNQRGMMISESRYTEDIIKANLLQRGESSILNLRLAVPRQPLDKGWRYSDGEPLPLTKVAQRIVLGENGINVDGAFDYRGYRTISAWLWDDKFKFGLVVEIDEDEALEAIIYHATHSMAC
;
A
#
# COMPACT_ATOMS: atom_id res chain seq x y z
N MET A 1 33.28 28.29 30.67
CA MET A 1 33.41 29.74 30.32
C MET A 1 34.61 30.03 29.38
N TRP A 2 35.02 29.08 28.53
CA TRP A 2 36.10 29.25 27.53
C TRP A 2 35.77 28.45 26.24
N SER A 3 34.50 28.46 25.81
CA SER A 3 34.06 27.89 24.52
C SER A 3 33.14 28.83 23.71
N SER A 4 32.83 30.01 24.24
CA SER A 4 31.93 30.98 23.62
C SER A 4 32.63 31.98 22.68
N PHE A 5 33.95 31.90 22.51
CA PHE A 5 34.73 32.86 21.72
C PHE A 5 35.16 32.37 20.33
N THR A 6 35.00 31.07 20.03
CA THR A 6 35.35 30.51 18.72
C THR A 6 34.16 30.41 17.76
N ARG A 7 32.92 30.62 18.24
CA ARG A 7 31.71 30.60 17.41
C ARG A 7 31.35 31.97 16.78
N VAL A 8 32.02 33.05 17.18
CA VAL A 8 31.77 34.40 16.64
C VAL A 8 32.54 34.68 15.35
N ILE A 9 33.56 33.88 15.01
CA ILE A 9 34.38 34.09 13.79
C ILE A 9 33.83 33.34 12.56
N LEU A 10 32.93 32.36 12.72
CA LEU A 10 32.22 31.73 11.60
C LEU A 10 30.95 32.48 11.16
N PHE A 11 30.46 33.43 11.97
CA PHE A 11 29.23 34.19 11.68
C PHE A 11 29.44 35.43 10.79
N MET A 12 30.68 35.76 10.40
CA MET A 12 30.99 36.82 9.41
C MET A 12 31.33 36.28 8.01
N GLY A 13 31.29 34.96 7.78
CA GLY A 13 31.64 34.33 6.49
C GLY A 13 30.50 34.17 5.48
N VAL A 14 29.24 34.43 5.86
CA VAL A 14 28.05 34.12 5.02
C VAL A 14 27.40 35.36 4.39
N MET A 15 27.87 36.57 4.72
CA MET A 15 27.45 37.82 4.04
C MET A 15 28.31 38.20 2.81
N ILE A 16 29.15 37.29 2.29
CA ILE A 16 30.05 37.57 1.15
C ILE A 16 29.74 36.73 -0.11
N TRP A 17 28.70 35.88 -0.09
CA TRP A 17 28.17 35.23 -1.32
C TRP A 17 26.82 35.79 -1.76
N PHE A 18 26.69 37.12 -1.71
CA PHE A 18 25.64 37.85 -2.44
C PHE A 18 26.27 39.09 -3.10
N PRO A 19 27.05 38.86 -4.18
CA PRO A 19 26.67 39.43 -5.46
C PRO A 19 27.03 38.48 -6.62
N ALA A 20 26.17 37.50 -6.90
CA ALA A 20 26.23 36.72 -8.15
C ALA A 20 24.85 36.57 -8.83
N LEU A 21 23.87 37.39 -8.45
CA LEU A 21 22.52 37.43 -9.03
C LEU A 21 22.05 38.86 -9.36
N LEU A 22 22.99 39.74 -9.70
CA LEU A 22 22.73 40.98 -10.44
C LEU A 22 23.34 40.96 -11.86
N GLY A 23 23.77 39.78 -12.33
CA GLY A 23 24.31 39.55 -13.68
C GLY A 23 23.30 39.03 -14.71
N ALA A 24 22.02 38.88 -14.36
CA ALA A 24 20.97 38.48 -15.31
C ALA A 24 20.32 39.67 -16.04
N GLY A 25 20.91 40.87 -15.93
CA GLY A 25 20.48 42.05 -16.68
C GLY A 25 20.97 42.11 -18.13
N GLN A 26 21.81 41.17 -18.58
CA GLN A 26 22.36 41.15 -19.94
C GLN A 26 21.81 40.04 -20.86
N PHE A 27 20.92 39.18 -20.37
CA PHE A 27 20.22 38.20 -21.24
C PHE A 27 18.79 38.62 -21.61
N ILE A 28 18.33 39.81 -21.20
CA ILE A 28 16.98 40.31 -21.50
C ILE A 28 16.93 41.17 -22.78
N SER A 29 18.06 41.55 -23.39
CA SER A 29 18.04 42.35 -24.64
C SER A 29 18.01 41.55 -25.94
N GLN A 30 17.96 40.22 -25.91
CA GLN A 30 17.79 39.38 -27.12
C GLN A 30 16.47 38.59 -27.16
N ALA A 31 15.66 38.60 -26.09
CA ALA A 31 14.37 37.91 -26.05
C ALA A 31 13.17 38.78 -26.50
N GLN A 32 13.39 40.06 -26.84
CA GLN A 32 12.32 40.96 -27.32
C GLN A 32 12.26 41.14 -28.84
N ALA A 33 12.93 40.29 -29.62
CA ALA A 33 12.92 40.36 -31.10
C ALA A 33 12.33 39.13 -31.83
N HIS A 34 11.73 38.16 -31.12
CA HIS A 34 11.06 37.01 -31.73
C HIS A 34 9.67 36.74 -31.15
N THR A 35 8.81 37.76 -31.09
CA THR A 35 7.37 37.56 -30.93
C THR A 35 6.73 37.39 -32.30
N SER A 36 6.54 36.14 -32.74
CA SER A 36 5.47 35.64 -33.64
C SER A 36 5.81 34.36 -34.43
N GLN A 37 6.54 33.41 -33.84
CA GLN A 37 6.44 32.01 -34.30
C GLN A 37 5.61 31.21 -33.30
N ARG A 38 4.45 30.70 -33.76
CA ARG A 38 3.66 29.71 -33.03
C ARG A 38 4.51 28.46 -32.84
N VAL A 39 5.06 28.28 -31.64
CA VAL A 39 5.72 27.03 -31.24
C VAL A 39 4.62 25.97 -31.10
N SER A 40 4.68 24.93 -31.93
CA SER A 40 3.84 23.73 -31.81
C SER A 40 4.53 22.80 -30.82
N TYR A 41 3.86 22.45 -29.73
CA TYR A 41 4.36 21.48 -28.75
C TYR A 41 4.13 20.05 -29.23
N ASN A 42 5.08 19.14 -28.98
CA ASN A 42 4.91 17.70 -29.21
C ASN A 42 4.30 17.01 -27.96
N ASP A 43 3.91 15.74 -28.09
CA ASP A 43 3.27 14.97 -26.99
C ASP A 43 4.15 14.87 -25.74
N GLU A 44 5.47 14.80 -25.93
CA GLU A 44 6.47 14.73 -24.87
C GLU A 44 6.48 16.01 -24.04
N GLN A 45 6.47 17.18 -24.69
CA GLN A 45 6.41 18.46 -24.01
C GLN A 45 5.09 18.69 -23.29
N ILE A 46 3.98 18.14 -23.80
CA ILE A 46 2.66 18.18 -23.16
C ILE A 46 2.61 17.29 -21.90
N VAL A 47 3.27 16.13 -21.92
CA VAL A 47 3.38 15.23 -20.77
C VAL A 47 4.30 15.82 -19.71
N HIS A 48 5.45 16.36 -20.13
CA HIS A 48 6.37 17.08 -19.25
C HIS A 48 5.65 18.22 -18.52
N LEU A 49 4.80 18.98 -19.24
CA LEU A 49 3.98 20.03 -18.66
C LEU A 49 3.05 19.53 -17.54
N ALA A 50 2.38 18.39 -17.74
CA ALA A 50 1.49 17.78 -16.75
C ALA A 50 2.25 17.11 -15.58
N GLN A 51 3.52 16.76 -15.77
CA GLN A 51 4.40 16.23 -14.74
C GLN A 51 4.99 17.36 -13.89
N SER A 52 5.57 18.41 -14.51
CA SER A 52 6.09 19.59 -13.80
C SER A 52 5.01 20.23 -12.92
N ASN A 53 3.77 20.28 -13.39
CA ASN A 53 2.66 20.80 -12.61
C ASN A 53 2.36 19.96 -11.34
N ARG A 54 2.38 18.63 -11.46
CA ARG A 54 2.18 17.73 -10.30
C ARG A 54 3.35 17.80 -9.32
N GLU A 55 4.56 17.92 -9.85
CA GLU A 55 5.78 18.06 -9.06
C GLU A 55 5.78 19.35 -8.23
N ILE A 56 5.39 20.49 -8.81
CA ILE A 56 5.29 21.77 -8.09
C ILE A 56 4.29 21.68 -6.93
N LEU A 57 3.13 21.04 -7.15
CA LEU A 57 2.11 20.86 -6.12
C LEU A 57 2.60 19.96 -4.99
N TYR A 58 3.23 18.84 -5.33
CA TYR A 58 3.77 17.88 -4.38
C TYR A 58 4.89 18.47 -3.53
N GLN A 59 5.86 19.15 -4.15
CA GLN A 59 6.99 19.78 -3.47
C GLN A 59 6.54 20.90 -2.53
N THR A 60 5.45 21.62 -2.86
CA THR A 60 4.87 22.64 -1.98
C THR A 60 4.32 22.02 -0.68
N GLU A 61 3.62 20.89 -0.76
CA GLU A 61 3.13 20.17 0.42
C GLU A 61 4.27 19.58 1.25
N LEU A 62 5.30 19.06 0.60
CA LEU A 62 6.46 18.48 1.25
C LEU A 62 7.23 19.52 2.07
N LEU A 63 7.49 20.70 1.49
CA LEU A 63 8.14 21.83 2.16
C LEU A 63 7.36 22.26 3.41
N ASN A 64 6.03 22.40 3.29
CA ASN A 64 5.17 22.77 4.40
C ASN A 64 5.26 21.79 5.57
N ARG A 65 5.23 20.48 5.28
CA ARG A 65 5.31 19.44 6.31
C ARG A 65 6.68 19.43 6.98
N MET A 66 7.75 19.58 6.21
CA MET A 66 9.11 19.59 6.75
C MET A 66 9.36 20.81 7.64
N MET A 67 8.85 22.00 7.26
CA MET A 67 8.97 23.21 8.07
C MET A 67 8.20 23.09 9.39
N ALA A 68 6.97 22.55 9.34
CA ALA A 68 6.20 22.26 10.53
C ALA A 68 6.96 21.27 11.43
N MET A 69 7.39 20.13 10.89
CA MET A 69 8.15 19.14 11.66
C MET A 69 9.41 19.72 12.30
N TYR A 70 10.14 20.59 11.59
CA TYR A 70 11.30 21.27 12.16
C TYR A 70 10.92 22.20 13.32
N ALA A 71 9.88 23.02 13.16
CA ALA A 71 9.42 23.92 14.22
C ALA A 71 8.86 23.20 15.46
N TYR A 72 8.28 22.00 15.29
CA TYR A 72 7.74 21.21 16.39
C TYR A 72 8.78 20.34 17.09
N THR A 73 9.78 19.83 16.37
CA THR A 73 10.73 18.84 16.92
C THR A 73 12.11 19.42 17.20
N GLY A 74 12.50 20.51 16.56
CA GLY A 74 13.87 21.06 16.61
C GLY A 74 14.93 20.13 16.01
N ASN A 75 14.53 19.05 15.33
CA ASN A 75 15.45 18.07 14.77
C ASN A 75 16.03 18.58 13.45
N GLU A 76 17.35 18.78 13.41
CA GLU A 76 18.09 19.29 12.24
C GLU A 76 17.91 18.44 10.97
N LEU A 77 17.51 17.17 11.09
CA LEU A 77 17.16 16.33 9.94
C LEU A 77 16.02 16.92 9.10
N TRP A 78 15.01 17.51 9.75
CA TRP A 78 13.89 18.14 9.04
C TRP A 78 14.30 19.45 8.37
N TYR A 79 15.25 20.16 8.95
CA TYR A 79 15.86 21.33 8.33
C TYR A 79 16.65 20.97 7.07
N ASP A 80 17.49 19.92 7.14
CA ASP A 80 18.26 19.47 5.99
C ASP A 80 17.35 18.95 4.87
N LYS A 81 16.33 18.17 5.21
CA LYS A 81 15.30 17.71 4.26
C LYS A 81 14.57 18.89 3.62
N HIS A 82 14.15 19.88 4.40
CA HIS A 82 13.50 21.09 3.89
C HIS A 82 14.39 21.85 2.91
N ARG A 83 15.67 22.03 3.24
CA ARG A 83 16.64 22.73 2.38
C ARG A 83 16.85 22.02 1.03
N ILE A 84 16.91 20.69 1.03
CA ILE A 84 17.05 19.89 -0.18
C ILE A 84 15.80 20.00 -1.07
N ALA A 85 14.62 19.80 -0.47
CA ALA A 85 13.34 19.93 -1.18
C ALA A 85 13.17 21.36 -1.74
N LEU A 86 13.63 22.37 -1.01
CA LEU A 86 13.50 23.78 -1.43
C LEU A 86 14.37 24.07 -2.66
N LYS A 87 15.58 23.54 -2.70
CA LYS A 87 16.47 23.68 -3.85
C LYS A 87 15.87 23.01 -5.09
N GLN A 88 15.27 21.82 -4.93
CA GLN A 88 14.56 21.13 -6.00
C GLN A 88 13.35 21.94 -6.48
N PHE A 89 12.52 22.44 -5.56
CA PHE A 89 11.37 23.29 -5.88
C PHE A 89 11.77 24.54 -6.67
N GLN A 90 12.84 25.23 -6.27
CA GLN A 90 13.38 26.38 -6.99
C GLN A 90 13.88 26.03 -8.40
N GLN A 91 14.55 24.89 -8.55
CA GLN A 91 15.00 24.39 -9.85
C GLN A 91 13.82 24.05 -10.77
N THR A 92 12.80 23.36 -10.24
CA THR A 92 11.58 23.01 -10.98
C THR A 92 10.84 24.26 -11.43
N ILE A 93 10.70 25.29 -10.59
CA ILE A 93 10.06 26.56 -10.99
C ILE A 93 10.91 27.32 -12.03
N ALA A 94 12.24 27.36 -11.86
CA ALA A 94 13.12 28.03 -12.81
C ALA A 94 13.09 27.35 -14.19
N GLN A 95 13.08 26.02 -14.23
CA GLN A 95 12.97 25.25 -15.44
C GLN A 95 11.59 25.44 -16.10
N THR A 96 10.51 25.35 -15.31
CA THR A 96 9.14 25.62 -15.77
C THR A 96 9.00 27.03 -16.34
N LYS A 97 9.70 28.02 -15.78
CA LYS A 97 9.76 29.38 -16.34
C LYS A 97 10.39 29.38 -17.73
N VAL A 98 11.59 28.82 -17.86
CA VAL A 98 12.33 28.80 -19.13
C VAL A 98 11.49 28.12 -20.21
N ASP A 99 10.85 27.01 -19.86
CA ASP A 99 10.13 26.19 -20.83
C ASP A 99 8.76 26.79 -21.21
N TYR A 100 8.10 27.51 -20.29
CA TYR A 100 6.66 27.80 -20.41
C TYR A 100 6.23 29.25 -20.13
N ILE A 101 7.16 30.20 -20.00
CA ILE A 101 6.84 31.63 -19.76
C ILE A 101 5.88 32.25 -20.78
N HIS A 102 5.85 31.74 -22.01
CA HIS A 102 4.98 32.23 -23.08
C HIS A 102 3.52 31.71 -22.97
N ILE A 103 3.24 30.73 -22.10
CA ILE A 103 1.89 30.19 -21.86
C ILE A 103 1.16 31.01 -20.80
N ALA A 104 1.82 31.24 -19.67
CA ALA A 104 1.23 31.83 -18.46
C ALA A 104 2.17 32.85 -17.79
N PRO A 105 2.64 33.90 -18.50
CA PRO A 105 3.71 34.79 -18.03
C PRO A 105 3.37 35.48 -16.71
N THR A 106 2.15 35.99 -16.59
CA THR A 106 1.66 36.70 -15.39
C THR A 106 1.52 35.79 -14.18
N THR A 107 0.99 34.59 -14.39
CA THR A 107 0.75 33.60 -13.34
C THR A 107 2.06 33.03 -12.81
N LEU A 108 3.02 32.83 -13.70
CA LEU A 108 4.32 32.30 -13.37
C LEU A 108 5.23 33.33 -12.66
N ASP A 109 5.09 34.63 -12.98
CA ASP A 109 5.69 35.71 -12.20
C ASP A 109 5.04 35.86 -10.81
N ALA A 110 3.72 35.67 -10.70
CA ALA A 110 3.01 35.65 -9.42
C ALA A 110 3.45 34.47 -8.54
N LEU A 111 3.58 33.27 -9.12
CA LEU A 111 4.08 32.07 -8.44
C LEU A 111 5.47 32.30 -7.83
N LEU A 112 6.39 32.87 -8.62
CA LEU A 112 7.75 33.21 -8.16
C LEU A 112 7.74 34.25 -7.03
N LYS A 113 6.89 35.26 -7.14
CA LYS A 113 6.73 36.28 -6.10
C LYS A 113 6.22 35.67 -4.80
N HIS A 114 5.21 34.81 -4.85
CA HIS A 114 4.65 34.17 -3.66
C HIS A 114 5.60 33.14 -3.06
N ALA A 115 6.32 32.38 -3.88
CA ALA A 115 7.36 31.45 -3.43
C ALA A 115 8.47 32.19 -2.66
N LYS A 116 8.89 33.36 -3.15
CA LYS A 116 9.86 34.21 -2.45
C LYS A 116 9.34 34.71 -1.11
N GLN A 117 8.07 35.13 -1.05
CA GLN A 117 7.45 35.62 0.18
C GLN A 117 7.30 34.52 1.24
N LEU A 118 7.03 33.28 0.84
CA LEU A 118 6.98 32.14 1.75
C LEU A 118 8.38 31.80 2.26
N LEU A 119 9.40 31.83 1.39
CA LEU A 119 10.78 31.59 1.78
C LEU A 119 11.33 32.61 2.81
N GLU A 120 10.94 33.88 2.67
CA GLU A 120 11.24 34.91 3.67
C GLU A 120 10.58 34.59 5.02
N ALA A 121 9.38 34.00 5.00
CA ALA A 121 8.67 33.56 6.20
C ALA A 121 9.33 32.32 6.85
N ASP A 122 9.73 31.35 6.04
CA ASP A 122 10.46 30.15 6.47
C ASP A 122 11.81 30.51 7.13
N SER A 123 12.52 31.49 6.56
CA SER A 123 13.77 32.00 7.12
C SER A 123 13.60 32.59 8.52
N TYR A 124 12.46 33.26 8.77
CA TYR A 124 12.12 33.78 10.08
C TYR A 124 11.78 32.66 11.08
N VAL A 125 11.08 31.61 10.63
CA VAL A 125 10.83 30.40 11.46
C VAL A 125 12.15 29.74 11.86
N PHE A 126 13.10 29.63 10.93
CA PHE A 126 14.43 29.10 11.23
C PHE A 126 15.18 29.91 12.28
N GLU A 127 15.18 31.24 12.16
CA GLU A 127 15.82 32.12 13.13
C GLU A 127 15.21 31.95 14.53
N LEU A 128 13.89 31.80 14.63
CA LEU A 128 13.21 31.55 15.90
C LEU A 128 13.58 30.19 16.50
N VAL A 129 13.67 29.13 15.69
CA VAL A 129 14.06 27.79 16.15
C VAL A 129 15.52 27.76 16.60
N ASP A 130 16.44 28.38 15.86
CA ASP A 130 17.88 28.47 16.19
C ASP A 130 18.12 29.25 17.50
N GLN A 131 17.27 30.25 17.78
CA GLN A 131 17.27 30.98 19.06
C GLN A 131 16.59 30.21 20.21
N GLY A 132 16.15 28.96 20.00
CA GLY A 132 15.43 28.15 20.98
C GLY A 132 13.99 28.62 21.25
N GLN A 133 13.43 29.48 20.41
CA GLN A 133 12.10 30.10 20.57
C GLN A 133 11.00 29.29 19.86
N PHE A 134 10.93 27.98 20.12
CA PHE A 134 9.98 27.04 19.50
C PHE A 134 8.52 27.48 19.61
N ALA A 135 8.12 28.06 20.75
CA ALA A 135 6.77 28.56 20.95
C ALA A 135 6.43 29.72 19.98
N LYS A 136 7.36 30.64 19.74
CA LYS A 136 7.16 31.74 18.79
C LYS A 136 7.20 31.26 17.35
N ALA A 137 8.07 30.29 17.04
CA ALA A 137 8.12 29.65 15.73
C ALA A 137 6.76 29.01 15.37
N ARG A 138 6.18 28.24 16.31
CA ARG A 138 4.84 27.64 16.15
C ARG A 138 3.74 28.70 16.03
N MET A 139 3.77 29.73 16.87
CA MET A 139 2.80 30.85 16.78
C MET A 139 2.89 31.60 15.45
N TYR A 140 4.09 31.77 14.89
CA TYR A 140 4.27 32.41 13.58
C TYR A 140 3.77 31.52 12.44
N LEU A 141 4.03 30.21 12.48
CA LEU A 141 3.47 29.26 11.50
C LEU A 141 1.93 29.25 11.52
N GLU A 142 1.33 29.43 12.70
CA GLU A 142 -0.12 29.51 12.87
C GLU A 142 -0.71 30.89 12.57
N SER A 143 0.13 31.90 12.33
CA SER A 143 -0.29 33.27 12.12
C SER A 143 -1.06 33.46 10.81
N ALA A 144 -1.96 34.44 10.79
CA ALA A 144 -2.67 34.84 9.58
C ALA A 144 -1.71 35.27 8.46
N GLU A 145 -0.56 35.86 8.80
CA GLU A 145 0.45 36.29 7.83
C GLU A 145 1.10 35.11 7.11
N PHE A 146 1.53 34.08 7.84
CA PHE A 146 2.14 32.88 7.25
C PHE A 146 1.10 32.09 6.42
N LYS A 147 -0.12 31.95 6.94
CA LYS A 147 -1.23 31.29 6.24
C LYS A 147 -1.62 31.99 4.94
N ASP A 148 -1.64 33.33 4.90
CA ASP A 148 -1.92 34.11 3.69
C ASP A 148 -0.81 33.95 2.63
N LYS A 149 0.48 34.00 3.04
CA LYS A 149 1.61 33.74 2.12
C LYS A 149 1.54 32.34 1.51
N LYS A 150 1.18 31.34 2.32
CA LYS A 150 0.94 29.95 1.87
C LYS A 150 -0.23 29.85 0.90
N LEU A 151 -1.36 30.47 1.24
CA LEU A 151 -2.57 30.43 0.41
C LEU A 151 -2.33 31.02 -0.98
N ARG A 152 -1.65 32.17 -1.08
CA ARG A 152 -1.34 32.81 -2.37
C ARG A 152 -0.42 31.97 -3.26
N LEU A 153 0.51 31.22 -2.67
CA LEU A 153 1.35 30.28 -3.41
C LEU A 153 0.52 29.13 -3.99
N ILE A 154 -0.39 28.57 -3.19
CA ILE A 154 -1.32 27.51 -3.61
C ILE A 154 -2.22 28.02 -4.74
N GLU A 155 -2.84 29.20 -4.58
CA GLU A 155 -3.70 29.81 -5.59
C GLU A 155 -2.96 30.04 -6.92
N SER A 156 -1.72 30.54 -6.86
CA SER A 156 -0.92 30.74 -8.08
C SER A 156 -0.52 29.44 -8.75
N THR A 157 -0.30 28.38 -7.96
CA THR A 157 0.00 27.03 -8.46
C THR A 157 -1.23 26.42 -9.12
N GLN A 158 -2.41 26.54 -8.51
CA GLN A 158 -3.68 26.07 -9.07
C GLN A 158 -4.07 26.84 -10.33
N GLN A 159 -3.84 28.16 -10.35
CA GLN A 159 -4.09 28.98 -11.54
C GLN A 159 -3.15 28.57 -12.68
N LEU A 160 -1.86 28.37 -12.40
CA LEU A 160 -0.91 27.88 -13.39
C LEU A 160 -1.34 26.50 -13.92
N SER A 161 -1.72 25.58 -13.02
CA SER A 161 -2.26 24.27 -13.37
C SER A 161 -3.44 24.37 -14.34
N SER A 162 -4.41 25.22 -14.05
CA SER A 162 -5.60 25.41 -14.90
C SER A 162 -5.23 25.97 -16.29
N GLU A 163 -4.34 26.96 -16.34
CA GLU A 163 -3.90 27.57 -17.60
C GLU A 163 -3.10 26.57 -18.45
N LEU A 164 -2.22 25.79 -17.82
CA LEU A 164 -1.47 24.71 -18.48
C LEU A 164 -2.39 23.60 -18.98
N GLU A 165 -3.35 23.13 -18.18
CA GLU A 165 -4.32 22.10 -18.59
C GLU A 165 -5.19 22.56 -19.76
N GLN A 166 -5.64 23.82 -19.73
CA GLN A 166 -6.41 24.40 -20.83
C GLN A 166 -5.57 24.47 -22.10
N TYR A 167 -4.29 24.86 -21.99
CA TYR A 167 -3.35 24.88 -23.10
C TYR A 167 -3.13 23.47 -23.68
N VAL A 168 -2.85 22.48 -22.82
CA VAL A 168 -2.72 21.06 -23.20
C VAL A 168 -3.96 20.56 -23.93
N LYS A 169 -5.16 20.88 -23.42
CA LYS A 169 -6.42 20.44 -24.02
C LYS A 169 -6.63 21.01 -25.43
N VAL A 170 -6.23 22.27 -25.64
CA VAL A 170 -6.29 22.92 -26.96
C VAL A 170 -5.26 22.31 -27.92
N GLN A 171 -4.02 22.08 -27.47
CA GLN A 171 -2.98 21.46 -28.30
C GLN A 171 -3.32 20.01 -28.66
N ARG A 172 -3.80 19.21 -27.71
CA ARG A 172 -4.25 17.83 -27.95
C ARG A 172 -5.36 17.74 -28.98
N LYS A 173 -6.33 18.67 -28.95
CA LYS A 173 -7.41 18.72 -29.94
C LYS A 173 -6.91 19.11 -31.34
N GLN A 174 -5.83 19.89 -31.43
CA GLN A 174 -5.20 20.26 -32.70
C GLN A 174 -4.27 19.16 -33.24
N GLN A 175 -3.64 18.39 -32.34
CA GLN A 175 -2.72 17.29 -32.67
C GLN A 175 -3.44 15.98 -33.02
N GLN A 176 -4.59 15.70 -32.39
CA GLN A 176 -5.49 14.60 -32.78
C GLN A 176 -5.91 14.66 -34.27
N ASN A 177 -5.91 15.84 -34.87
CA ASN A 177 -6.23 16.02 -36.29
C ASN A 177 -5.03 15.79 -37.24
N ARG A 178 -3.82 15.46 -36.75
CA ARG A 178 -2.58 15.49 -37.58
C ARG A 178 -1.84 14.15 -37.79
N LEU A 179 -2.14 13.07 -37.08
CA LEU A 179 -1.34 11.82 -37.13
C LEU A 179 -2.22 10.56 -37.12
N HIS A 180 -2.77 10.16 -38.26
CA HIS A 180 -3.70 9.00 -38.30
C HIS A 180 -3.42 7.94 -39.37
N LEU A 181 -2.27 7.94 -40.06
CA LEU A 181 -2.00 6.86 -41.01
C LEU A 181 -0.58 6.32 -40.82
N ILE A 182 -0.51 5.03 -40.49
CA ILE A 182 0.73 4.26 -40.58
C ILE A 182 1.12 4.09 -42.05
N GLU A 183 2.42 4.05 -42.33
CA GLU A 183 2.90 3.88 -43.70
C GLU A 183 2.78 2.41 -44.13
N LEU A 184 1.71 2.12 -44.87
CA LEU A 184 1.51 0.81 -45.49
C LEU A 184 2.18 0.74 -46.87
N THR A 185 2.76 -0.41 -47.18
CA THR A 185 3.25 -0.74 -48.52
C THR A 185 2.10 -0.82 -49.51
N GLU A 186 2.39 -0.65 -50.80
CA GLU A 186 1.35 -0.78 -51.84
C GLU A 186 0.71 -2.17 -51.86
N SER A 187 1.48 -3.24 -51.57
CA SER A 187 0.94 -4.59 -51.41
C SER A 187 -0.03 -4.72 -50.25
N GLU A 188 0.23 -4.06 -49.12
CA GLU A 188 -0.66 -4.07 -47.96
C GLU A 188 -1.95 -3.27 -48.23
N LYS A 189 -1.84 -2.08 -48.84
CA LYS A 189 -3.01 -1.29 -49.25
C LYS A 189 -3.89 -2.05 -50.22
N GLN A 190 -3.29 -2.71 -51.22
CA GLN A 190 -4.02 -3.55 -52.17
C GLN A 190 -4.66 -4.76 -51.48
N TRP A 191 -3.99 -5.37 -50.50
CA TRP A 191 -4.55 -6.45 -49.72
C TRP A 191 -5.78 -5.99 -48.93
N ILE A 192 -5.74 -4.84 -48.25
CA ILE A 192 -6.90 -4.28 -47.54
C ILE A 192 -8.06 -4.01 -48.50
N ALA A 193 -7.77 -3.46 -49.68
CA ALA A 193 -8.80 -3.22 -50.70
C ALA A 193 -9.45 -4.51 -51.21
N ASN A 194 -8.70 -5.61 -51.28
CA ASN A 194 -9.18 -6.91 -51.76
C ASN A 194 -9.84 -7.77 -50.67
N ASN A 195 -9.60 -7.46 -49.39
CA ASN A 195 -10.09 -8.22 -48.24
C ASN A 195 -10.95 -7.28 -47.37
N PRO A 196 -12.25 -7.12 -47.69
CA PRO A 196 -13.11 -6.08 -47.11
C PRO A 196 -13.37 -6.27 -45.62
N SER A 197 -13.12 -7.46 -45.07
CA SER A 197 -13.20 -7.73 -43.64
C SER A 197 -12.30 -8.90 -43.24
N VAL A 198 -11.73 -8.82 -42.04
CA VAL A 198 -10.97 -9.88 -41.37
C VAL A 198 -11.85 -10.51 -40.30
N VAL A 199 -11.98 -11.84 -40.28
CA VAL A 199 -12.79 -12.55 -39.29
C VAL A 199 -12.00 -12.74 -38.01
N ILE A 200 -12.44 -12.10 -36.92
CA ILE A 200 -11.86 -12.22 -35.59
C ILE A 200 -12.62 -13.26 -34.77
N GLY A 201 -11.88 -14.02 -33.95
CA GLY A 201 -12.47 -14.98 -33.02
C GLY A 201 -13.35 -14.30 -31.98
N ASN A 202 -14.62 -14.69 -31.88
CA ASN A 202 -15.59 -14.11 -30.95
C ASN A 202 -15.60 -14.87 -29.61
N GLU A 203 -14.57 -14.62 -28.80
CA GLU A 203 -14.51 -15.16 -27.44
C GLU A 203 -15.45 -14.38 -26.52
N ILE A 204 -16.38 -15.07 -25.85
CA ILE A 204 -17.42 -14.41 -25.04
C ILE A 204 -17.18 -14.49 -23.53
N SER A 205 -16.11 -15.14 -23.09
CA SER A 205 -15.95 -15.60 -21.70
C SER A 205 -14.63 -15.20 -21.03
N TRP A 206 -13.89 -14.20 -21.55
CA TRP A 206 -12.60 -13.79 -20.98
C TRP A 206 -12.50 -12.28 -20.68
N PRO A 207 -13.32 -11.77 -19.74
CA PRO A 207 -13.25 -10.37 -19.34
C PRO A 207 -11.98 -10.05 -18.53
N PRO A 208 -11.40 -8.84 -18.62
CA PRO A 208 -11.85 -7.70 -19.41
C PRO A 208 -11.25 -7.67 -20.83
N PHE A 209 -10.75 -8.77 -21.39
CA PHE A 209 -10.03 -8.77 -22.68
C PHE A 209 -10.94 -8.89 -23.89
N MET A 210 -11.69 -9.98 -23.94
CA MET A 210 -12.71 -10.22 -24.95
C MET A 210 -13.82 -11.04 -24.32
N TYR A 211 -14.97 -10.40 -24.19
CA TYR A 211 -16.14 -11.01 -23.58
C TYR A 211 -17.41 -10.32 -24.05
N GLN A 212 -18.55 -10.93 -23.73
CA GLN A 212 -19.84 -10.32 -23.94
C GLN A 212 -20.31 -9.64 -22.66
N ASP A 213 -20.57 -8.34 -22.73
CA ASP A 213 -21.05 -7.57 -21.58
C ASP A 213 -22.50 -7.90 -21.20
N ARG A 214 -22.99 -7.29 -20.11
CA ARG A 214 -24.37 -7.49 -19.62
C ARG A 214 -25.45 -7.06 -20.61
N HIS A 215 -25.11 -6.25 -21.61
CA HIS A 215 -26.00 -5.80 -22.67
C HIS A 215 -25.93 -6.68 -23.91
N GLY A 216 -25.12 -7.74 -23.89
CA GLY A 216 -24.94 -8.65 -25.00
C GLY A 216 -23.96 -8.12 -26.08
N GLN A 217 -23.20 -7.06 -25.80
CA GLN A 217 -22.23 -6.51 -26.74
C GLN A 217 -20.84 -7.07 -26.49
N VAL A 218 -20.10 -7.35 -27.56
CA VAL A 218 -18.68 -7.72 -27.44
C VAL A 218 -17.91 -6.50 -26.97
N SER A 219 -17.10 -6.68 -25.94
CA SER A 219 -16.36 -5.62 -25.28
C SER A 219 -15.07 -6.18 -24.69
N GLY A 220 -14.13 -5.28 -24.42
CA GLY A 220 -12.89 -5.61 -23.73
C GLY A 220 -11.67 -4.86 -24.25
N ILE A 221 -10.54 -5.06 -23.58
CA ILE A 221 -9.25 -4.47 -23.90
C ILE A 221 -8.83 -4.86 -25.31
N SER A 222 -8.87 -6.15 -25.65
CA SER A 222 -8.46 -6.64 -26.97
C SER A 222 -9.39 -6.11 -28.07
N HIS A 223 -10.69 -5.94 -27.78
CA HIS A 223 -11.63 -5.28 -28.68
C HIS A 223 -11.26 -3.79 -28.91
N ASP A 224 -10.95 -3.04 -27.86
CA ASP A 224 -10.55 -1.63 -27.98
C ASP A 224 -9.21 -1.49 -28.77
N PHE A 225 -8.28 -2.44 -28.59
CA PHE A 225 -7.06 -2.49 -29.41
C PHE A 225 -7.36 -2.77 -30.88
N LEU A 226 -8.28 -3.68 -31.20
CA LEU A 226 -8.71 -3.92 -32.57
C LEU A 226 -9.35 -2.68 -33.20
N GLN A 227 -10.15 -1.94 -32.45
CA GLN A 227 -10.73 -0.69 -32.94
C GLN A 227 -9.66 0.36 -33.26
N LEU A 228 -8.64 0.49 -32.42
CA LEU A 228 -7.50 1.36 -32.71
C LEU A 228 -6.70 0.90 -33.94
N ILE A 229 -6.59 -0.42 -34.15
CA ILE A 229 -5.96 -0.99 -35.35
C ILE A 229 -6.79 -0.66 -36.60
N GLU A 230 -8.13 -0.73 -36.54
CA GLU A 230 -8.99 -0.29 -37.65
C GLU A 230 -8.74 1.18 -38.00
N ASP A 231 -8.71 2.05 -36.98
CA ASP A 231 -8.53 3.49 -37.17
C ASP A 231 -7.18 3.82 -37.81
N LYS A 232 -6.11 3.10 -37.42
CA LYS A 232 -4.76 3.32 -37.94
C LYS A 232 -4.51 2.73 -39.33
N THR A 233 -5.16 1.61 -39.67
CA THR A 233 -4.85 0.83 -40.88
C THR A 233 -5.91 0.93 -41.97
N GLY A 234 -7.16 1.22 -41.61
CA GLY A 234 -8.33 1.07 -42.47
C GLY A 234 -8.88 -0.36 -42.57
N LEU A 235 -8.30 -1.33 -41.86
CA LEU A 235 -8.88 -2.68 -41.73
C LEU A 235 -10.29 -2.62 -41.16
N LYS A 236 -11.06 -3.67 -41.47
CA LYS A 236 -12.39 -3.89 -40.91
C LYS A 236 -12.44 -5.28 -40.32
N PHE A 237 -12.90 -5.40 -39.08
CA PHE A 237 -13.05 -6.66 -38.38
C PHE A 237 -14.50 -7.09 -38.30
N THR A 238 -14.73 -8.39 -38.42
CA THR A 238 -16.04 -9.02 -38.24
C THR A 238 -15.91 -10.19 -37.29
N LEU A 239 -16.89 -10.39 -36.41
CA LEU A 239 -16.84 -11.43 -35.39
C LEU A 239 -17.26 -12.79 -35.96
N SER A 240 -16.58 -13.86 -35.53
CA SER A 240 -17.02 -15.24 -35.77
C SER A 240 -18.24 -15.63 -34.94
N GLU A 241 -18.68 -16.88 -35.09
CA GLU A 241 -19.61 -17.51 -34.14
C GLU A 241 -19.07 -17.38 -32.70
N PRO A 242 -19.92 -17.00 -31.72
CA PRO A 242 -19.50 -16.84 -30.33
C PRO A 242 -19.16 -18.19 -29.69
N GLY A 243 -18.15 -18.23 -28.83
CA GLY A 243 -17.78 -19.45 -28.11
C GLY A 243 -16.74 -19.24 -27.01
N SER A 244 -16.39 -20.34 -26.33
CA SER A 244 -15.25 -20.38 -25.42
C SER A 244 -13.93 -20.22 -26.18
N TYR A 245 -12.83 -19.99 -25.46
CA TYR A 245 -11.50 -19.96 -26.07
C TYR A 245 -11.21 -21.21 -26.93
N ALA A 246 -11.53 -22.40 -26.42
CA ALA A 246 -11.35 -23.66 -27.13
C ALA A 246 -12.20 -23.75 -28.41
N ASP A 247 -13.41 -23.18 -28.40
CA ASP A 247 -14.25 -23.11 -29.61
C ASP A 247 -13.64 -22.19 -30.68
N VAL A 248 -13.14 -21.02 -30.26
CA VAL A 248 -12.47 -20.06 -31.14
C VAL A 248 -11.20 -20.66 -31.76
N GLN A 249 -10.39 -21.36 -30.96
CA GLN A 249 -9.21 -22.07 -31.46
C GLN A 249 -9.58 -23.13 -32.49
N ARG A 250 -10.62 -23.92 -32.25
CA ARG A 250 -11.11 -24.92 -33.21
C ARG A 250 -11.52 -24.27 -34.53
N LEU A 251 -12.20 -23.13 -34.49
CA LEU A 251 -12.58 -22.37 -35.70
C LEU A 251 -11.37 -21.79 -36.44
N PHE A 252 -10.36 -21.32 -35.70
CA PHE A 252 -9.09 -20.84 -36.26
C PHE A 252 -8.33 -21.95 -37.00
N HIS A 253 -8.22 -23.15 -36.42
CA HIS A 253 -7.61 -24.30 -37.09
C HIS A 253 -8.38 -24.77 -38.34
N GLN A 254 -9.68 -24.48 -38.42
CA GLN A 254 -10.51 -24.77 -39.59
C GLN A 254 -10.43 -23.69 -40.68
N GLY A 255 -9.68 -22.60 -40.45
CA GLY A 255 -9.61 -21.45 -41.36
C GLY A 255 -10.91 -20.63 -41.40
N ARG A 256 -11.80 -20.78 -40.41
CA ARG A 256 -13.04 -19.98 -40.28
C ARG A 256 -12.83 -18.67 -39.50
N VAL A 257 -11.68 -18.52 -38.86
CA VAL A 257 -11.23 -17.32 -38.13
C VAL A 257 -9.84 -16.97 -38.66
N ASP A 258 -9.65 -15.70 -39.04
CA ASP A 258 -8.38 -15.19 -39.55
C ASP A 258 -7.44 -14.73 -38.43
N LEU A 259 -8.03 -14.24 -37.33
CA LEU A 259 -7.32 -13.60 -36.22
C LEU A 259 -7.90 -14.03 -34.86
N ILE A 260 -7.05 -14.51 -33.95
CA ILE A 260 -7.37 -14.57 -32.51
C ILE A 260 -6.75 -13.34 -31.85
N ALA A 261 -7.57 -12.50 -31.25
CA ALA A 261 -7.15 -11.20 -30.75
C ALA A 261 -6.32 -11.28 -29.46
N ALA A 262 -6.50 -12.32 -28.66
CA ALA A 262 -5.91 -12.44 -27.33
C ALA A 262 -5.43 -13.88 -27.10
N ALA A 263 -4.12 -14.09 -27.17
CA ALA A 263 -3.52 -15.40 -26.91
C ALA A 263 -2.12 -15.26 -26.32
N TYR A 264 -1.76 -16.16 -25.41
CA TYR A 264 -0.39 -16.28 -24.92
C TYR A 264 0.53 -16.91 -25.95
N TYR A 265 1.78 -16.45 -25.97
CA TYR A 265 2.84 -17.02 -26.77
C TYR A 265 3.24 -18.43 -26.29
N SER A 266 3.49 -19.33 -27.26
CA SER A 266 4.28 -20.52 -27.03
C SER A 266 5.01 -20.96 -28.30
N GLN A 267 6.14 -21.64 -28.12
CA GLN A 267 6.92 -22.21 -29.20
C GLN A 267 6.13 -23.27 -29.99
N GLU A 268 5.24 -24.02 -29.34
CA GLU A 268 4.40 -25.02 -29.99
C GLU A 268 3.40 -24.36 -30.96
N ARG A 269 2.73 -23.27 -30.52
CA ARG A 269 1.77 -22.54 -31.36
C ARG A 269 2.40 -21.71 -32.46
N HIS A 270 3.66 -21.28 -32.29
CA HIS A 270 4.41 -20.59 -33.33
C HIS A 270 4.51 -21.44 -34.63
N ASN A 271 4.39 -22.76 -34.53
CA ASN A 271 4.37 -23.61 -35.72
C ASN A 271 3.06 -23.52 -36.52
N LEU A 272 1.95 -23.14 -35.88
CA LEU A 272 0.59 -23.16 -36.43
C LEU A 272 0.06 -21.75 -36.78
N ALA A 273 0.58 -20.71 -36.15
CA ALA A 273 0.18 -19.32 -36.36
C ALA A 273 1.41 -18.39 -36.35
N ILE A 274 1.29 -17.22 -36.97
CA ILE A 274 2.23 -16.11 -36.76
C ILE A 274 1.58 -15.17 -35.76
N HIS A 275 2.34 -14.70 -34.78
CA HIS A 275 1.83 -13.82 -33.75
C HIS A 275 2.41 -12.42 -33.89
N THR A 276 1.68 -11.43 -33.43
CA THR A 276 2.15 -10.06 -33.37
C THR A 276 3.20 -9.88 -32.26
N PRO A 277 3.88 -8.72 -32.24
CA PRO A 277 4.43 -8.15 -31.02
C PRO A 277 3.44 -8.19 -29.85
N SER A 278 3.97 -8.28 -28.62
CA SER A 278 3.16 -8.19 -27.40
C SER A 278 2.51 -6.82 -27.31
N TYR A 279 1.20 -6.78 -27.04
CA TYR A 279 0.50 -5.52 -26.78
C TYR A 279 0.17 -5.33 -25.30
N LEU A 280 0.31 -6.38 -24.47
CA LEU A 280 0.08 -6.35 -23.03
C LEU A 280 0.73 -7.55 -22.33
N ILE A 281 1.28 -7.36 -21.13
CA ILE A 281 1.77 -8.46 -20.28
C ILE A 281 0.79 -8.66 -19.12
N LEU A 282 0.42 -9.92 -18.86
CA LEU A 282 -0.46 -10.31 -17.77
C LEU A 282 0.30 -11.09 -16.70
N SER A 283 -0.11 -10.87 -15.45
CA SER A 283 0.38 -11.62 -14.30
C SER A 283 -0.64 -12.72 -13.97
N ASP A 284 -0.19 -13.97 -13.91
CA ASP A 284 -1.04 -15.11 -13.56
C ASP A 284 -0.95 -15.40 -12.06
N HIS A 285 -2.08 -15.68 -11.46
CA HIS A 285 -2.21 -15.92 -10.03
C HIS A 285 -2.95 -17.23 -9.78
N ILE A 286 -2.71 -17.80 -8.60
CA ILE A 286 -3.44 -18.94 -8.08
C ILE A 286 -4.38 -18.45 -6.99
N TYR A 287 -5.65 -18.78 -7.15
CA TYR A 287 -6.73 -18.34 -6.27
C TYR A 287 -7.24 -19.53 -5.46
N VAL A 288 -7.37 -19.31 -4.15
CA VAL A 288 -7.85 -20.29 -3.18
C VAL A 288 -8.93 -19.67 -2.30
N ARG A 289 -9.73 -20.51 -1.64
CA ARG A 289 -10.67 -20.04 -0.62
C ARG A 289 -9.92 -19.31 0.52
N ALA A 290 -10.53 -18.29 1.10
CA ALA A 290 -9.91 -17.45 2.13
C ALA A 290 -9.47 -18.25 3.38
N ASN A 291 -10.15 -19.35 3.68
CA ASN A 291 -9.82 -20.25 4.79
C ASN A 291 -8.79 -21.34 4.43
N SER A 292 -8.29 -21.37 3.18
CA SER A 292 -7.23 -22.30 2.79
C SER A 292 -5.95 -21.97 3.55
N THR A 293 -5.13 -22.99 3.81
CA THR A 293 -3.78 -22.81 4.36
C THR A 293 -2.73 -22.57 3.28
N LEU A 294 -3.07 -22.79 1.99
CA LEU A 294 -2.12 -22.75 0.87
C LEU A 294 -1.60 -21.33 0.60
N GLN A 295 -0.33 -21.03 0.79
CA GLN A 295 0.20 -19.67 0.57
C GLN A 295 1.12 -19.55 -0.65
N HIS A 296 1.64 -20.67 -1.13
CA HIS A 296 2.59 -20.69 -2.25
C HIS A 296 2.30 -21.86 -3.20
N TYR A 297 2.79 -21.78 -4.44
CA TYR A 297 2.50 -22.79 -5.46
C TYR A 297 3.23 -24.12 -5.23
N ASP A 298 4.32 -24.14 -4.47
CA ASP A 298 5.03 -25.38 -4.14
C ASP A 298 4.24 -26.30 -3.19
N GLU A 299 3.21 -25.74 -2.54
CA GLU A 299 2.30 -26.48 -1.67
C GLU A 299 1.19 -27.20 -2.45
N LEU A 300 1.19 -27.11 -3.79
CA LEU A 300 0.12 -27.64 -4.66
C LEU A 300 0.28 -29.14 -5.01
N SER A 301 1.14 -29.88 -4.33
CA SER A 301 1.24 -31.34 -4.52
C SER A 301 -0.06 -32.02 -4.09
N ASP A 302 -0.60 -32.88 -4.96
CA ASP A 302 -1.83 -33.65 -4.71
C ASP A 302 -3.10 -32.78 -4.53
N ILE A 303 -3.04 -31.52 -4.96
CA ILE A 303 -4.13 -30.55 -4.90
C ILE A 303 -4.87 -30.50 -6.25
N THR A 304 -6.19 -30.26 -6.22
CA THR A 304 -6.99 -30.05 -7.43
C THR A 304 -6.94 -28.60 -7.91
N LEU A 305 -6.45 -28.38 -9.14
CA LEU A 305 -6.26 -27.06 -9.74
C LEU A 305 -7.15 -26.89 -10.97
N ALA A 306 -8.15 -26.00 -10.89
CA ALA A 306 -9.01 -25.65 -12.02
C ALA A 306 -8.32 -24.70 -13.00
N ILE A 307 -8.31 -25.04 -14.28
CA ILE A 307 -7.81 -24.19 -15.38
C ILE A 307 -8.79 -24.32 -16.55
N PRO A 308 -9.22 -23.23 -17.21
CA PRO A 308 -10.08 -23.32 -18.39
C PRO A 308 -9.44 -24.16 -19.52
N ALA A 309 -10.24 -24.97 -20.19
CA ALA A 309 -9.78 -25.85 -21.26
C ALA A 309 -9.21 -25.04 -22.45
N GLY A 310 -8.15 -25.56 -23.07
CA GLY A 310 -7.47 -24.92 -24.21
C GLY A 310 -6.42 -23.86 -23.83
N TYR A 311 -6.26 -23.55 -22.54
CA TYR A 311 -5.20 -22.67 -22.07
C TYR A 311 -3.85 -23.34 -22.22
N GLU A 312 -2.89 -22.61 -22.80
CA GLU A 312 -1.55 -23.12 -23.10
C GLU A 312 -0.77 -23.51 -21.85
N ASN A 313 -1.03 -22.79 -20.75
CA ASN A 313 -0.30 -22.95 -19.51
C ASN A 313 -0.55 -24.33 -18.87
N ILE A 314 -1.57 -25.08 -19.28
CA ILE A 314 -1.83 -26.44 -18.76
C ILE A 314 -0.62 -27.37 -18.95
N ALA A 315 0.02 -27.35 -20.13
CA ALA A 315 1.16 -28.21 -20.40
C ALA A 315 2.37 -27.82 -19.52
N LYS A 316 2.65 -26.51 -19.44
CA LYS A 316 3.73 -25.96 -18.61
C LYS A 316 3.49 -26.22 -17.12
N ILE A 317 2.25 -26.10 -16.64
CA ILE A 317 1.88 -26.41 -15.25
C ILE A 317 2.09 -27.90 -14.95
N LYS A 318 1.72 -28.81 -15.86
CA LYS A 318 1.96 -30.25 -15.68
C LYS A 318 3.46 -30.58 -15.66
N GLU A 319 4.29 -29.82 -16.37
CA GLU A 319 5.75 -29.96 -16.35
C GLU A 319 6.36 -29.42 -15.05
N LEU A 320 5.95 -28.23 -14.61
CA LEU A 320 6.49 -27.55 -13.42
C LEU A 320 5.96 -28.15 -12.10
N LEU A 321 4.71 -28.58 -12.08
CA LEU A 321 4.00 -29.12 -10.92
C LEU A 321 3.48 -30.54 -11.24
N PRO A 322 4.36 -31.55 -11.36
CA PRO A 322 3.97 -32.87 -11.87
C PRO A 322 2.96 -33.63 -10.99
N ASN A 323 2.82 -33.25 -9.72
CA ASN A 323 1.91 -33.86 -8.77
C ASN A 323 0.57 -33.11 -8.62
N VAL A 324 0.35 -32.02 -9.35
CA VAL A 324 -0.93 -31.29 -9.29
C VAL A 324 -1.99 -32.00 -10.14
N ILE A 325 -3.23 -32.05 -9.65
CA ILE A 325 -4.36 -32.64 -10.39
C ILE A 325 -5.07 -31.51 -11.12
N VAL A 326 -4.71 -31.29 -12.39
CA VAL A 326 -5.37 -30.28 -13.23
C VAL A 326 -6.78 -30.73 -13.63
N ILE A 327 -7.77 -29.92 -13.31
CA ILE A 327 -9.17 -30.09 -13.73
C ILE A 327 -9.48 -29.03 -14.78
N GLU A 328 -9.64 -29.47 -16.03
CA GLU A 328 -10.01 -28.58 -17.13
C GLU A 328 -11.49 -28.20 -17.04
N THR A 329 -11.78 -26.90 -17.03
CA THR A 329 -13.14 -26.34 -16.90
C THR A 329 -13.61 -25.70 -18.21
N ARG A 330 -14.91 -25.40 -18.31
CA ARG A 330 -15.48 -24.82 -19.53
C ARG A 330 -15.02 -23.39 -19.78
N ASP A 331 -14.96 -22.58 -18.72
CA ASP A 331 -14.58 -21.17 -18.72
C ASP A 331 -14.15 -20.76 -17.29
N LEU A 332 -13.66 -19.53 -17.12
CA LEU A 332 -13.25 -19.05 -15.80
C LEU A 332 -14.40 -19.01 -14.79
N GLN A 333 -15.63 -18.73 -15.25
CA GLN A 333 -16.81 -18.72 -14.39
C GLN A 333 -17.04 -20.12 -13.78
N ASP A 334 -16.94 -21.18 -14.58
CA ASP A 334 -16.98 -22.58 -14.12
C ASP A 334 -15.85 -22.88 -13.12
N SER A 335 -14.61 -22.43 -13.37
CA SER A 335 -13.51 -22.55 -12.41
C SER A 335 -13.83 -21.91 -11.05
N MET A 336 -14.34 -20.68 -11.08
CA MET A 336 -14.67 -19.91 -9.88
C MET A 336 -15.81 -20.54 -9.08
N GLU A 337 -16.87 -21.00 -9.76
CA GLU A 337 -18.00 -21.69 -9.11
C GLU A 337 -17.55 -22.98 -8.41
N ARG A 338 -16.71 -23.78 -9.07
CA ARG A 338 -16.14 -25.00 -8.49
C ARG A 338 -15.27 -24.70 -7.27
N LEU A 339 -14.46 -23.64 -7.32
CA LEU A 339 -13.63 -23.22 -6.18
C LEU A 339 -14.49 -22.84 -4.98
N GLN A 340 -15.55 -22.05 -5.20
CA GLN A 340 -16.47 -21.62 -4.15
C GLN A 340 -17.24 -22.80 -3.52
N ARG A 341 -17.61 -23.80 -4.32
CA ARG A 341 -18.30 -25.01 -3.85
C ARG A 341 -17.38 -26.03 -3.17
N GLY A 342 -16.06 -25.85 -3.25
CA GLY A 342 -15.11 -26.82 -2.72
C GLY A 342 -14.92 -28.05 -3.61
N GLU A 343 -15.34 -27.98 -4.88
CA GLU A 343 -15.12 -29.05 -5.87
C GLU A 343 -13.67 -29.07 -6.39
N VAL A 344 -13.00 -27.92 -6.32
CA VAL A 344 -11.55 -27.78 -6.52
C VAL A 344 -10.93 -27.02 -5.36
N ASP A 345 -9.64 -27.23 -5.13
CA ASP A 345 -8.89 -26.58 -4.05
C ASP A 345 -8.35 -25.21 -4.46
N ALA A 346 -7.96 -25.08 -5.73
CA ALA A 346 -7.42 -23.87 -6.32
C ALA A 346 -7.94 -23.66 -7.75
N LEU A 347 -7.90 -22.42 -8.23
CA LEU A 347 -8.01 -22.10 -9.66
C LEU A 347 -6.81 -21.24 -10.08
N MET A 348 -6.45 -21.28 -11.36
CA MET A 348 -5.40 -20.42 -11.92
C MET A 348 -5.90 -19.71 -13.18
N ASP A 349 -5.69 -18.40 -13.22
CA ASP A 349 -5.90 -17.53 -14.38
C ASP A 349 -5.12 -16.22 -14.17
N SER A 350 -5.19 -15.32 -15.14
CA SER A 350 -4.65 -13.97 -15.03
C SER A 350 -5.31 -13.16 -13.93
N GLN A 351 -4.50 -12.50 -13.11
CA GLN A 351 -4.95 -11.69 -11.98
C GLN A 351 -6.01 -10.67 -12.40
N SER A 352 -5.76 -9.96 -13.51
CA SER A 352 -6.69 -8.97 -14.04
C SER A 352 -8.06 -9.53 -14.44
N VAL A 353 -8.11 -10.80 -14.88
CA VAL A 353 -9.34 -11.49 -15.31
C VAL A 353 -10.16 -11.86 -14.08
N VAL A 354 -9.50 -12.49 -13.10
CA VAL A 354 -10.17 -12.93 -11.86
C VAL A 354 -10.55 -11.75 -10.98
N ASP A 355 -9.71 -10.71 -10.87
CA ASP A 355 -10.02 -9.51 -10.11
C ASP A 355 -11.21 -8.74 -10.72
N PHE A 356 -11.30 -8.72 -12.06
CA PHE A 356 -12.47 -8.19 -12.75
C PHE A 356 -13.72 -9.01 -12.41
N LEU A 357 -13.63 -10.35 -12.48
CA LEU A 357 -14.74 -11.24 -12.14
C LEU A 357 -15.19 -11.08 -10.68
N ILE A 358 -14.23 -11.00 -9.75
CA ILE A 358 -14.48 -10.78 -8.33
C ILE A 358 -15.23 -9.47 -8.11
N ARG A 359 -14.77 -8.39 -8.78
CA ARG A 359 -15.39 -7.07 -8.69
C ARG A 359 -16.79 -7.07 -9.30
N GLU A 360 -16.95 -7.64 -10.48
CA GLU A 360 -18.22 -7.62 -11.22
C GLU A 360 -19.32 -8.43 -10.49
N ASN A 361 -18.94 -9.58 -9.95
CA ASN A 361 -19.85 -10.53 -9.30
C ASN A 361 -19.87 -10.42 -7.77
N GLN A 362 -19.16 -9.43 -7.19
CA GLN A 362 -19.06 -9.20 -5.74
C GLN A 362 -18.65 -10.47 -4.96
N ILE A 363 -17.72 -11.23 -5.53
CA ILE A 363 -17.26 -12.48 -4.94
C ILE A 363 -16.43 -12.16 -3.69
N THR A 364 -16.72 -12.87 -2.60
CA THR A 364 -15.97 -12.76 -1.34
C THR A 364 -15.42 -14.12 -0.94
N GLY A 365 -14.49 -14.15 0.02
CA GLY A 365 -13.95 -15.41 0.55
C GLY A 365 -12.97 -16.10 -0.39
N VAL A 366 -12.32 -15.36 -1.29
CA VAL A 366 -11.24 -15.83 -2.16
C VAL A 366 -10.01 -14.96 -1.91
N ARG A 367 -8.82 -15.56 -1.93
CA ARG A 367 -7.53 -14.87 -1.90
C ARG A 367 -6.62 -15.46 -2.97
N SER A 368 -5.56 -14.75 -3.34
CA SER A 368 -4.59 -15.23 -4.33
C SER A 368 -3.15 -15.08 -3.88
N PHE A 369 -2.28 -15.81 -4.57
CA PHE A 369 -0.83 -15.68 -4.55
C PHE A 369 -0.28 -15.89 -5.97
N ALA A 370 0.98 -15.52 -6.20
CA ALA A 370 1.59 -15.58 -7.53
C ALA A 370 1.65 -17.02 -8.08
N SER A 371 1.48 -17.17 -9.39
CA SER A 371 1.66 -18.42 -10.12
C SER A 371 3.13 -18.68 -10.46
N PRO A 372 3.58 -19.94 -10.66
CA PRO A 372 4.90 -20.23 -11.22
C PRO A 372 5.06 -19.75 -12.68
N LEU A 373 3.96 -19.41 -13.37
CA LEU A 373 3.95 -18.91 -14.76
C LEU A 373 3.60 -17.42 -14.84
N ASP A 374 4.03 -16.65 -13.85
CA ASP A 374 3.74 -15.24 -13.74
C ASP A 374 4.54 -14.41 -14.78
N HIS A 375 3.81 -13.73 -15.68
CA HIS A 375 4.23 -12.83 -16.79
C HIS A 375 4.05 -13.42 -18.21
N ASN A 376 2.79 -13.55 -18.65
CA ASN A 376 2.46 -13.99 -20.00
C ASN A 376 2.21 -12.81 -20.94
N SER A 377 2.89 -12.80 -22.09
CA SER A 377 2.69 -11.78 -23.12
C SER A 377 1.46 -12.10 -23.97
N LEU A 378 0.53 -11.15 -24.03
CA LEU A 378 -0.69 -11.21 -24.83
C LEU A 378 -0.42 -10.68 -26.23
N ARG A 379 -0.74 -11.52 -27.22
CA ARG A 379 -0.48 -11.27 -28.64
C ARG A 379 -1.70 -11.60 -29.47
N MET A 380 -1.74 -11.06 -30.69
CA MET A 380 -2.74 -11.45 -31.69
C MET A 380 -2.15 -12.52 -32.60
N PHE A 381 -2.93 -13.55 -32.91
CA PHE A 381 -2.49 -14.70 -33.71
C PHE A 381 -3.19 -14.68 -35.06
N VAL A 382 -2.38 -14.71 -36.12
CA VAL A 382 -2.81 -14.69 -37.52
C VAL A 382 -2.45 -16.03 -38.15
N HIS A 383 -3.29 -16.52 -39.06
CA HIS A 383 -3.00 -17.74 -39.80
C HIS A 383 -1.67 -17.63 -40.56
N ARG A 384 -0.85 -18.69 -40.57
CA ARG A 384 0.53 -18.64 -41.09
C ARG A 384 0.66 -18.28 -42.58
N GLU A 385 -0.40 -18.53 -43.34
CA GLU A 385 -0.48 -18.19 -44.75
C GLU A 385 -0.78 -16.70 -45.00
N GLN A 386 -1.24 -15.96 -43.99
CA GLN A 386 -1.66 -14.55 -44.10
C GLN A 386 -0.56 -13.57 -43.65
N GLN A 387 0.64 -13.70 -44.23
CA GLN A 387 1.80 -12.87 -43.90
C GLN A 387 1.55 -11.36 -44.08
N ILE A 388 0.76 -10.97 -45.10
CA ILE A 388 0.44 -9.55 -45.35
C ILE A 388 -0.48 -8.99 -44.26
N LEU A 389 -1.50 -9.75 -43.83
CA LEU A 389 -2.38 -9.35 -42.72
C LEU A 389 -1.58 -9.18 -41.43
N HIS A 390 -0.70 -10.14 -41.13
CA HIS A 390 0.20 -10.06 -39.99
C HIS A 390 1.06 -8.79 -40.03
N GLY A 391 1.70 -8.48 -41.16
CA GLY A 391 2.52 -7.26 -41.32
C GLY A 391 1.74 -5.97 -41.06
N ILE A 392 0.48 -5.88 -41.52
CA ILE A 392 -0.40 -4.73 -41.28
C ILE A 392 -0.68 -4.58 -39.78
N ILE A 393 -1.09 -5.66 -39.11
CA ILE A 393 -1.44 -5.64 -37.68
C ILE A 393 -0.20 -5.37 -36.82
N ALA A 394 0.94 -5.97 -37.15
CA ALA A 394 2.20 -5.75 -36.43
C ALA A 394 2.66 -4.29 -36.51
N LYS A 395 2.60 -3.68 -37.71
CA LYS A 395 2.87 -2.24 -37.88
C LYS A 395 1.91 -1.37 -37.07
N ALA A 396 0.63 -1.74 -37.06
CA ALA A 396 -0.37 -1.04 -36.26
C ALA A 396 -0.01 -1.10 -34.77
N ILE A 397 0.25 -2.29 -34.22
CA ILE A 397 0.61 -2.50 -32.80
C ILE A 397 1.89 -1.74 -32.42
N ASN A 398 2.93 -1.81 -33.25
CA ASN A 398 4.19 -1.09 -33.00
C ASN A 398 4.03 0.44 -33.06
N SER A 399 3.04 0.93 -33.82
CA SER A 399 2.71 2.36 -33.89
C SER A 399 1.80 2.85 -32.75
N ILE A 400 1.33 1.95 -31.87
CA ILE A 400 0.51 2.33 -30.71
C ILE A 400 1.43 3.01 -29.70
N THR A 401 1.17 4.29 -29.47
CA THR A 401 1.91 5.10 -28.52
C THR A 401 1.63 4.68 -27.08
N ARG A 402 2.55 5.00 -26.16
CA ARG A 402 2.34 4.83 -24.72
C ARG A 402 1.03 5.48 -24.24
N TYR A 403 0.68 6.63 -24.82
CA TYR A 403 -0.55 7.35 -24.48
C TYR A 403 -1.81 6.60 -24.91
N GLU A 404 -1.87 6.16 -26.17
CA GLU A 404 -3.01 5.37 -26.68
C GLU A 404 -3.18 4.07 -25.88
N ARG A 405 -2.06 3.39 -25.61
CA ARG A 405 -2.03 2.20 -24.75
C ARG A 405 -2.59 2.52 -23.36
N GLN A 406 -2.07 3.56 -22.71
CA GLN A 406 -2.54 3.93 -21.37
C GLN A 406 -4.00 4.42 -21.35
N ALA A 407 -4.48 5.05 -22.42
CA ALA A 407 -5.88 5.46 -22.55
C ALA A 407 -6.81 4.24 -22.57
N ILE A 408 -6.47 3.19 -23.34
CA ILE A 408 -7.22 1.92 -23.33
C ILE A 408 -7.09 1.28 -21.95
N LEU A 409 -5.89 1.06 -21.42
CA LEU A 409 -5.71 0.32 -20.17
C LEU A 409 -6.33 1.01 -18.96
N SER A 410 -6.30 2.35 -18.89
CA SER A 410 -6.90 3.10 -17.78
C SER A 410 -8.44 3.00 -17.75
N LYS A 411 -9.10 2.85 -18.90
CA LYS A 411 -10.54 2.56 -18.99
C LYS A 411 -10.90 1.26 -18.28
N TRP A 412 -10.03 0.25 -18.32
CA TRP A 412 -10.31 -1.10 -17.83
C TRP A 412 -9.73 -1.41 -16.45
N PHE A 413 -8.49 -0.99 -16.15
CA PHE A 413 -7.80 -1.36 -14.91
C PHE A 413 -7.92 -0.34 -13.78
N ASN A 414 -8.06 0.94 -14.10
CA ASN A 414 -8.30 2.02 -13.14
C ASN A 414 -9.65 2.68 -13.39
N PRO A 415 -10.76 1.92 -13.39
CA PRO A 415 -12.07 2.49 -13.60
C PRO A 415 -12.33 3.54 -12.53
N GLU A 416 -11.84 3.43 -11.29
CA GLU A 416 -12.03 4.48 -10.28
C GLU A 416 -11.55 5.88 -10.72
N THR A 417 -10.47 6.00 -11.50
CA THR A 417 -9.92 7.29 -11.96
C THR A 417 -10.63 7.82 -13.22
N VAL A 418 -11.02 6.92 -14.14
CA VAL A 418 -11.78 7.28 -15.36
C VAL A 418 -13.25 7.51 -15.00
N ALA A 419 -13.82 6.66 -14.17
CA ALA A 419 -15.11 6.76 -13.53
C ALA A 419 -15.14 7.97 -12.57
N GLN A 420 -14.07 8.40 -11.88
CA GLN A 420 -14.06 9.70 -11.19
C GLN A 420 -14.27 10.88 -12.17
N LYS A 421 -13.66 10.83 -13.37
CA LYS A 421 -13.82 11.85 -14.42
C LYS A 421 -15.13 11.73 -15.21
N GLN A 422 -15.74 10.55 -15.25
CA GLN A 422 -16.93 10.26 -16.06
C GLN A 422 -18.22 10.16 -15.21
N LEU A 423 -18.15 9.76 -13.93
CA LEU A 423 -19.26 9.77 -12.95
C LEU A 423 -19.63 11.18 -12.52
N GLN A 424 -18.71 12.15 -12.50
CA GLN A 424 -19.08 13.56 -12.33
C GLN A 424 -20.12 14.01 -13.37
N ASN A 425 -20.23 13.30 -14.51
CA ASN A 425 -21.22 13.54 -15.55
C ASN A 425 -22.33 12.47 -15.70
N THR A 426 -22.30 11.32 -14.98
CA THR A 426 -23.28 10.23 -15.20
C THR A 426 -24.01 9.67 -13.97
N MET A 427 -23.50 9.84 -12.74
CA MET A 427 -24.16 9.26 -11.54
C MET A 427 -25.30 10.14 -11.01
N LEU A 428 -25.12 11.44 -11.10
CA LEU A 428 -26.08 12.44 -10.66
C LEU A 428 -26.96 12.84 -11.84
N THR A 429 -28.26 12.88 -11.62
CA THR A 429 -29.21 13.42 -12.59
C THR A 429 -28.92 14.90 -12.82
N ALA A 430 -29.33 15.44 -13.97
CA ALA A 430 -29.20 16.87 -14.24
C ALA A 430 -29.83 17.75 -13.15
N ALA A 431 -30.93 17.28 -12.53
CA ALA A 431 -31.59 17.95 -11.43
C ALA A 431 -30.75 17.95 -10.14
N GLU A 432 -30.06 16.85 -9.83
CA GLU A 432 -29.17 16.76 -8.67
C GLU A 432 -27.90 17.60 -8.85
N LEU A 433 -27.32 17.62 -10.06
CA LEU A 433 -26.18 18.48 -10.38
C LEU A 433 -26.55 19.97 -10.26
N GLU A 434 -27.71 20.35 -10.78
CA GLU A 434 -28.20 21.72 -10.65
C GLU A 434 -28.50 22.07 -9.19
N TRP A 435 -29.05 21.13 -8.42
CA TRP A 435 -29.26 21.32 -6.98
C TRP A 435 -27.94 21.59 -6.25
N LEU A 436 -26.87 20.84 -6.54
CA LEU A 436 -25.55 21.07 -5.94
C LEU A 436 -24.95 22.43 -6.31
N ARG A 437 -25.15 22.89 -7.56
CA ARG A 437 -24.70 24.24 -7.97
C ARG A 437 -25.42 25.35 -7.20
N GLN A 438 -26.68 25.14 -6.85
CA GLN A 438 -27.47 26.10 -6.06
C GLN A 438 -27.15 26.03 -4.56
N HIS A 439 -26.55 24.92 -4.10
CA HIS A 439 -26.21 24.69 -2.69
C HIS A 439 -24.72 24.33 -2.53
N PRO A 440 -23.79 25.23 -2.91
CA PRO A 440 -22.36 24.95 -2.87
C PRO A 440 -21.80 24.80 -1.44
N THR A 441 -22.57 25.21 -0.44
CA THR A 441 -22.23 25.05 0.98
C THR A 441 -23.36 24.36 1.71
N ILE A 442 -23.04 23.30 2.45
CA ILE A 442 -23.96 22.52 3.27
C ILE A 442 -23.52 22.68 4.72
N ARG A 443 -24.40 23.20 5.59
CA ARG A 443 -24.10 23.37 7.01
C ARG A 443 -24.32 22.05 7.74
N PHE A 444 -23.40 21.66 8.60
CA PHE A 444 -23.55 20.45 9.39
C PHE A 444 -23.25 20.71 10.87
N ALA A 445 -23.85 19.89 11.72
CA ALA A 445 -23.37 19.70 13.09
C ALA A 445 -23.09 18.21 13.34
N SER A 446 -22.39 17.96 14.42
CA SER A 446 -21.92 16.65 14.87
C SER A 446 -22.28 16.46 16.34
N ASP A 447 -22.23 15.23 16.84
CA ASP A 447 -22.11 15.03 18.29
C ASP A 447 -20.70 15.49 18.72
N PRO A 448 -20.57 16.52 19.58
CA PRO A 448 -19.28 17.12 19.86
C PRO A 448 -18.35 16.23 20.69
N ALA A 449 -18.85 15.15 21.29
CA ALA A 449 -18.09 14.30 22.22
C ALA A 449 -18.20 12.80 21.90
N TRP A 450 -18.31 12.42 20.61
CA TRP A 450 -18.59 11.04 20.19
C TRP A 450 -17.43 10.33 19.48
N ARG A 451 -16.26 10.36 20.12
CA ARG A 451 -15.08 9.59 19.67
C ARG A 451 -15.41 8.10 19.57
N PRO A 452 -14.80 7.33 18.65
CA PRO A 452 -13.94 7.77 17.54
C PRO A 452 -14.73 8.16 16.26
N PHE A 453 -16.07 8.28 16.33
CA PHE A 453 -16.89 8.58 15.15
C PHE A 453 -16.83 10.05 14.76
N GLU A 454 -17.17 10.93 15.69
CA GLU A 454 -17.13 12.38 15.49
C GLU A 454 -16.94 13.10 16.83
N TYR A 455 -16.10 14.12 16.84
CA TYR A 455 -15.94 15.00 18.00
C TYR A 455 -15.37 16.35 17.56
N ILE A 456 -15.52 17.35 18.42
CA ILE A 456 -14.89 18.66 18.22
C ILE A 456 -13.65 18.72 19.12
N ASP A 457 -12.48 18.94 18.52
CA ASP A 457 -11.24 19.09 19.28
C ASP A 457 -11.14 20.48 19.97
N GLU A 458 -10.09 20.67 20.78
CA GLU A 458 -9.84 21.92 21.49
C GLU A 458 -9.65 23.13 20.56
N GLN A 459 -9.35 22.89 19.27
CA GLN A 459 -9.18 23.90 18.23
C GLN A 459 -10.50 24.19 17.49
N GLY A 460 -11.62 23.59 17.92
CA GLY A 460 -12.93 23.75 17.30
C GLY A 460 -13.06 23.06 15.94
N GLN A 461 -12.19 22.11 15.62
CA GLN A 461 -12.24 21.36 14.36
C GLN A 461 -12.99 20.04 14.55
N HIS A 462 -13.71 19.64 13.51
CA HIS A 462 -14.41 18.36 13.47
C HIS A 462 -13.42 17.23 13.16
N GLN A 463 -13.28 16.30 14.09
CA GLN A 463 -12.39 15.15 14.03
C GLN A 463 -13.18 13.84 14.12
N GLY A 464 -12.53 12.71 13.83
CA GLY A 464 -13.12 11.37 13.87
C GLY A 464 -13.37 10.79 12.48
N MET A 465 -13.90 9.56 12.44
CA MET A 465 -14.22 8.88 11.17
C MET A 465 -15.10 9.74 10.25
N MET A 466 -16.06 10.47 10.80
CA MET A 466 -16.99 11.27 10.00
C MET A 466 -16.36 12.50 9.37
N SER A 467 -15.26 13.02 9.90
CA SER A 467 -14.53 14.10 9.24
C SER A 467 -13.85 13.61 7.96
N ASP A 468 -13.31 12.38 7.97
CA ASP A 468 -12.76 11.73 6.77
C ASP A 468 -13.86 11.37 5.75
N TYR A 469 -15.04 10.92 6.20
CA TYR A 469 -16.19 10.72 5.31
C TYR A 469 -16.63 12.05 4.66
N LEU A 470 -16.74 13.14 5.42
CA LEU A 470 -17.09 14.45 4.87
C LEU A 470 -16.04 14.97 3.89
N ALA A 471 -14.75 14.76 4.16
CA ALA A 471 -13.68 15.13 3.24
C ALA A 471 -13.81 14.38 1.90
N LEU A 472 -14.04 13.07 1.94
CA LEU A 472 -14.23 12.25 0.74
C LEU A 472 -15.50 12.64 -0.04
N ILE A 473 -16.60 12.94 0.67
CA ILE A 473 -17.84 13.41 0.04
C ILE A 473 -17.66 14.80 -0.57
N SER A 474 -16.95 15.70 0.12
CA SER A 474 -16.63 17.05 -0.36
C SER A 474 -15.83 17.00 -1.65
N GLU A 475 -14.79 16.16 -1.70
CA GLU A 475 -13.97 15.93 -2.90
C GLU A 475 -14.81 15.39 -4.07
N LYS A 476 -15.65 14.37 -3.81
CA LYS A 476 -16.47 13.73 -4.85
C LYS A 476 -17.56 14.65 -5.42
N LEU A 477 -18.17 15.49 -4.57
CA LEU A 477 -19.30 16.35 -4.95
C LEU A 477 -18.92 17.79 -5.29
N ASN A 478 -17.68 18.19 -5.00
CA ASN A 478 -17.23 19.58 -5.08
C ASN A 478 -18.16 20.55 -4.30
N VAL A 479 -18.51 20.16 -3.06
CA VAL A 479 -19.30 20.98 -2.12
C VAL A 479 -18.51 21.27 -0.87
N ASN A 480 -18.76 22.43 -0.26
CA ASN A 480 -18.14 22.81 1.00
C ASN A 480 -19.04 22.41 2.19
N PHE A 481 -18.51 21.64 3.14
CA PHE A 481 -19.21 21.38 4.39
C PHE A 481 -18.76 22.38 5.44
N LYS A 482 -19.72 23.14 5.99
CA LYS A 482 -19.46 24.15 7.02
C LYS A 482 -19.95 23.64 8.36
N LEU A 483 -19.04 23.46 9.32
CA LEU A 483 -19.38 23.12 10.69
C LEU A 483 -20.11 24.31 11.34
N GLU A 484 -21.26 24.06 11.94
CA GLU A 484 -21.94 24.95 12.87
C GLU A 484 -21.83 24.30 14.26
N PRO A 485 -20.99 24.86 15.16
CA PRO A 485 -20.68 24.22 16.43
C PRO A 485 -21.89 24.20 17.36
N THR A 486 -22.03 23.11 18.10
CA THR A 486 -23.05 22.91 19.13
C THR A 486 -22.39 22.30 20.37
N ASP A 487 -22.86 22.64 21.56
CA ASP A 487 -22.26 22.20 22.82
C ASP A 487 -22.69 20.78 23.22
N THR A 488 -23.86 20.33 22.74
CA THR A 488 -24.39 18.99 23.04
C THR A 488 -25.09 18.37 21.84
N TRP A 489 -25.22 17.04 21.83
CA TRP A 489 -25.98 16.32 20.81
C TRP A 489 -27.45 16.78 20.70
N ASN A 490 -28.09 17.10 21.82
CA ASN A 490 -29.46 17.61 21.83
C ASN A 490 -29.58 18.99 21.15
N GLU A 491 -28.55 19.82 21.27
CA GLU A 491 -28.49 21.08 20.55
C GLU A 491 -28.33 20.85 19.04
N SER A 492 -27.49 19.89 18.62
CA SER A 492 -27.37 19.49 17.20
C SER A 492 -28.72 18.99 16.64
N LEU A 493 -29.46 18.17 17.39
CA LEU A 493 -30.80 17.73 17.02
C LEU A 493 -31.77 18.91 16.88
N THR A 494 -31.74 19.84 17.83
CA THR A 494 -32.61 21.03 17.80
C THR A 494 -32.27 21.94 16.62
N ALA A 495 -30.99 22.12 16.31
CA ALA A 495 -30.52 22.96 15.22
C ALA A 495 -30.98 22.44 13.85
N VAL A 496 -30.98 21.12 13.61
CA VAL A 496 -31.48 20.56 12.35
C VAL A 496 -33.00 20.66 12.24
N GLU A 497 -33.73 20.49 13.36
CA GLU A 497 -35.19 20.66 13.41
C GLU A 497 -35.59 22.11 13.10
N LYS A 498 -34.84 23.09 13.63
CA LYS A 498 -34.99 24.52 13.33
C LYS A 498 -34.43 24.93 11.97
N ARG A 499 -33.75 24.02 11.25
CA ARG A 499 -33.09 24.26 9.95
C ARG A 499 -31.94 25.27 10.02
N GLU A 500 -31.36 25.43 11.20
CA GLU A 500 -30.14 26.20 11.45
C GLU A 500 -28.92 25.47 10.89
N ILE A 501 -28.99 24.14 10.79
CA ILE A 501 -28.06 23.27 10.05
C ILE A 501 -28.82 22.44 9.02
N ASP A 502 -28.10 21.91 8.04
CA ASP A 502 -28.69 21.17 6.91
C ASP A 502 -28.55 19.65 7.05
N ILE A 503 -27.45 19.17 7.66
CA ILE A 503 -27.22 17.76 7.92
C ILE A 503 -26.64 17.46 9.33
N LEU A 504 -26.89 16.25 9.82
CA LEU A 504 -26.13 15.60 10.90
C LEU A 504 -25.34 14.43 10.31
N THR A 505 -24.08 14.25 10.74
CA THR A 505 -23.19 13.30 10.08
C THR A 505 -23.44 11.85 10.49
N SER A 506 -23.68 11.58 11.78
CA SER A 506 -24.08 10.25 12.27
C SER A 506 -25.32 10.29 13.15
N ALA A 507 -26.46 9.93 12.57
CA ALA A 507 -27.73 9.82 13.29
C ALA A 507 -28.44 8.52 12.94
N THR A 508 -28.93 7.80 13.95
CA THR A 508 -29.87 6.69 13.75
C THR A 508 -31.26 7.22 13.47
N ALA A 509 -31.92 6.68 12.44
CA ALA A 509 -33.30 7.00 12.13
C ALA A 509 -34.25 6.46 13.21
N THR A 510 -35.00 7.36 13.85
CA THR A 510 -36.10 7.00 14.78
C THR A 510 -37.42 7.54 14.23
N GLU A 511 -38.55 6.98 14.66
CA GLU A 511 -39.87 7.44 14.21
C GLU A 511 -40.13 8.91 14.54
N MET A 512 -39.59 9.41 15.65
CA MET A 512 -39.65 10.83 16.02
C MET A 512 -38.81 11.68 15.06
N ARG A 513 -37.54 11.31 14.84
CA ARG A 513 -36.63 12.08 13.99
C ARG A 513 -37.08 12.12 12.52
N LYS A 514 -37.69 11.04 12.02
CA LYS A 514 -38.27 10.97 10.66
C LYS A 514 -39.40 11.99 10.43
N GLN A 515 -39.97 12.60 11.48
CA GLN A 515 -40.97 13.66 11.33
C GLN A 515 -40.33 14.94 10.76
N HIS A 516 -39.09 15.25 11.13
CA HIS A 516 -38.38 16.50 10.79
C HIS A 516 -37.18 16.32 9.85
N MET A 517 -36.69 15.09 9.70
CA MET A 517 -35.51 14.75 8.90
C MET A 517 -35.76 13.58 7.94
N SER A 518 -34.95 13.51 6.91
CA SER A 518 -34.80 12.39 5.99
C SER A 518 -33.42 11.77 6.18
N PHE A 519 -33.29 10.45 5.99
CA PHE A 519 -32.06 9.73 6.30
C PHE A 519 -31.50 9.04 5.07
N THR A 520 -30.18 8.98 4.96
CA THR A 520 -29.51 8.06 4.04
C THR A 520 -29.67 6.62 4.51
N GLN A 521 -29.33 5.68 3.63
CA GLN A 521 -29.08 4.30 4.06
C GLN A 521 -27.95 4.29 5.11
N PRO A 522 -28.04 3.41 6.13
CA PRO A 522 -26.97 3.28 7.11
C PRO A 522 -25.67 2.89 6.43
N HIS A 523 -24.60 3.63 6.71
CA HIS A 523 -23.27 3.36 6.17
C HIS A 523 -22.34 2.70 7.21
N MET A 524 -22.76 2.69 8.48
CA MET A 524 -22.04 2.04 9.58
C MET A 524 -23.03 1.45 10.58
N THR A 525 -22.67 0.30 11.17
CA THR A 525 -23.46 -0.35 12.22
C THR A 525 -22.58 -0.66 13.42
N VAL A 526 -23.01 -0.27 14.62
CA VAL A 526 -22.24 -0.41 15.86
C VAL A 526 -23.13 -1.03 16.94
N PRO A 527 -22.71 -2.09 17.64
CA PRO A 527 -23.51 -2.66 18.72
C PRO A 527 -23.52 -1.78 19.95
N ALA A 528 -24.64 -1.76 20.67
CA ALA A 528 -24.72 -1.19 22.02
C ALA A 528 -24.29 -2.21 23.08
N VAL A 529 -23.64 -1.72 24.13
CA VAL A 529 -23.13 -2.52 25.25
C VAL A 529 -23.52 -1.90 26.57
N VAL A 530 -23.56 -2.73 27.60
CA VAL A 530 -23.68 -2.27 28.99
C VAL A 530 -22.36 -2.43 29.71
N ILE A 531 -21.82 -1.31 30.20
CA ILE A 531 -20.62 -1.28 31.04
C ILE A 531 -21.02 -1.23 32.50
N THR A 532 -20.31 -1.98 33.34
CA THR A 532 -20.51 -2.01 34.80
C THR A 532 -19.15 -2.00 35.50
N ARG A 533 -19.12 -1.83 36.82
CA ARG A 533 -17.88 -2.05 37.58
C ARG A 533 -17.48 -3.52 37.53
N ARG A 534 -16.18 -3.81 37.55
CA ARG A 534 -15.65 -5.19 37.54
C ARG A 534 -16.23 -6.09 38.62
N LYS A 535 -16.50 -5.53 39.81
CA LYS A 535 -17.07 -6.24 40.97
C LYS A 535 -18.54 -6.66 40.82
N GLU A 536 -19.26 -6.10 39.85
CA GLU A 536 -20.66 -6.48 39.63
C GLU A 536 -20.75 -7.92 39.07
N PRO A 537 -21.83 -8.66 39.32
CA PRO A 537 -22.12 -9.91 38.63
C PRO A 537 -22.07 -9.78 37.10
N ASN A 538 -21.84 -10.89 36.40
CA ASN A 538 -22.05 -10.96 34.95
C ASN A 538 -23.54 -11.19 34.69
N TYR A 539 -24.15 -10.29 33.93
CA TYR A 539 -25.53 -10.38 33.44
C TYR A 539 -25.49 -10.75 31.97
N LEU A 540 -26.49 -11.49 31.50
CA LEU A 540 -26.57 -11.87 30.09
C LEU A 540 -27.31 -10.84 29.24
N ASN A 541 -28.18 -10.03 29.85
CA ASN A 541 -29.08 -9.10 29.19
C ASN A 541 -29.69 -8.09 30.18
N LEU A 542 -30.52 -7.18 29.67
CA LEU A 542 -31.20 -6.16 30.48
C LEU A 542 -32.24 -6.77 31.43
N GLU A 543 -32.87 -7.88 31.09
CA GLU A 543 -33.83 -8.56 31.97
C GLU A 543 -33.16 -9.05 33.27
N GLN A 544 -31.95 -9.60 33.16
CA GLN A 544 -31.15 -10.00 34.32
C GLN A 544 -30.54 -8.80 35.06
N PHE A 545 -30.37 -7.68 34.37
CA PHE A 545 -29.89 -6.44 34.99
C PHE A 545 -30.90 -5.88 36.00
N GLY A 546 -32.20 -6.14 35.82
CA GLY A 546 -33.25 -5.89 36.81
C GLY A 546 -33.38 -4.42 37.22
N ASP A 547 -33.83 -4.14 38.44
CA ASP A 547 -34.17 -2.77 38.92
C ASP A 547 -32.98 -1.82 39.15
N ARG A 548 -31.78 -2.20 38.68
CA ARG A 548 -30.53 -1.44 38.83
C ARG A 548 -30.59 -0.09 38.10
N THR A 549 -29.78 0.88 38.53
CA THR A 549 -29.77 2.19 37.88
C THR A 549 -28.90 2.16 36.63
N LEU A 550 -29.50 2.34 35.46
CA LEU A 550 -28.80 2.39 34.17
C LEU A 550 -28.63 3.84 33.71
N ALA A 551 -27.38 4.28 33.56
CA ALA A 551 -27.08 5.54 32.90
C ALA A 551 -27.32 5.43 31.40
N VAL A 552 -27.97 6.45 30.85
CA VAL A 552 -28.34 6.56 29.43
C VAL A 552 -28.07 7.99 28.96
N ILE A 553 -27.61 8.15 27.72
CA ILE A 553 -27.27 9.47 27.18
C ILE A 553 -28.56 10.15 26.68
N GLU A 554 -28.77 11.40 27.05
CA GLU A 554 -29.96 12.14 26.61
C GLU A 554 -29.97 12.32 25.08
N GLY A 555 -31.15 12.15 24.46
CA GLY A 555 -31.31 12.31 23.01
C GLY A 555 -30.73 11.17 22.15
N TYR A 556 -30.08 10.16 22.73
CA TYR A 556 -29.56 9.01 21.98
C TYR A 556 -30.66 8.04 21.55
N SER A 557 -30.49 7.43 20.37
CA SER A 557 -31.43 6.47 19.81
C SER A 557 -31.52 5.17 20.64
N SER A 558 -30.43 4.79 21.30
CA SER A 558 -30.41 3.71 22.29
C SER A 558 -31.26 4.01 23.53
N THR A 559 -31.34 5.29 23.91
CA THR A 559 -32.14 5.74 25.05
C THR A 559 -33.63 5.66 24.72
N ASP A 560 -34.03 6.13 23.53
CA ASP A 560 -35.39 5.94 23.00
C ASP A 560 -35.79 4.46 22.95
N TRP A 561 -34.87 3.61 22.52
CA TRP A 561 -35.11 2.18 22.41
C TRP A 561 -35.28 1.53 23.79
N VAL A 562 -34.33 1.74 24.71
CA VAL A 562 -34.33 1.05 26.01
C VAL A 562 -35.50 1.48 26.88
N THR A 563 -35.83 2.78 26.90
CA THR A 563 -36.93 3.33 27.70
C THR A 563 -38.31 2.85 27.23
N LYS A 564 -38.47 2.56 25.92
CA LYS A 564 -39.69 1.97 25.36
C LYS A 564 -39.81 0.48 25.64
N GLN A 565 -38.71 -0.27 25.51
CA GLN A 565 -38.72 -1.73 25.68
C GLN A 565 -38.71 -2.16 27.15
N TYR A 566 -38.04 -1.39 28.01
CA TYR A 566 -37.87 -1.67 29.44
C TYR A 566 -38.34 -0.48 30.29
N PRO A 567 -39.63 -0.13 30.27
CA PRO A 567 -40.14 1.05 30.98
C PRO A 567 -40.07 0.95 32.50
N GLN A 568 -39.85 -0.26 33.04
CA GLN A 568 -39.74 -0.52 34.48
C GLN A 568 -38.32 -0.30 35.03
N GLN A 569 -37.32 -0.13 34.16
CA GLN A 569 -35.93 0.10 34.54
C GLN A 569 -35.76 1.51 35.13
N THR A 570 -34.87 1.67 36.12
CA THR A 570 -34.49 2.98 36.64
C THR A 570 -33.39 3.60 35.76
N TYR A 571 -33.68 4.75 35.14
CA TYR A 571 -32.75 5.45 34.24
C TYR A 571 -32.15 6.71 34.89
N ARG A 572 -30.85 6.93 34.66
CA ARG A 572 -30.17 8.19 34.95
C ARG A 572 -29.69 8.82 33.64
N TYR A 573 -30.26 9.97 33.27
CA TYR A 573 -29.84 10.71 32.08
C TYR A 573 -28.51 11.43 32.34
N VAL A 574 -27.63 11.38 31.33
CA VAL A 574 -26.32 12.07 31.31
C VAL A 574 -26.11 12.70 29.93
N ASP A 575 -25.22 13.69 29.85
CA ASP A 575 -24.98 14.43 28.60
C ASP A 575 -23.98 13.71 27.68
N THR A 576 -22.96 13.05 28.26
CA THR A 576 -21.91 12.35 27.49
C THR A 576 -21.62 10.93 27.99
N ILE A 577 -20.97 10.12 27.15
CA ILE A 577 -20.47 8.79 27.53
C ILE A 577 -19.47 8.90 28.70
N ASN A 578 -18.60 9.89 28.68
CA ASN A 578 -17.60 10.13 29.73
C ASN A 578 -18.26 10.42 31.09
N ASP A 579 -19.36 11.16 31.11
CA ASP A 579 -20.15 11.39 32.33
C ASP A 579 -20.78 10.11 32.86
N GLY A 580 -21.35 9.31 31.96
CA GLY A 580 -21.89 8.00 32.29
C GLY A 580 -20.84 7.07 32.90
N LEU A 581 -19.67 6.95 32.26
CA LEU A 581 -18.58 6.09 32.71
C LEU A 581 -18.03 6.53 34.07
N ARG A 582 -17.90 7.83 34.30
CA ARG A 582 -17.51 8.39 35.59
C ARG A 582 -18.50 8.00 36.70
N LEU A 583 -19.81 8.14 36.45
CA LEU A 583 -20.83 7.73 37.43
C LEU A 583 -20.79 6.22 37.72
N VAL A 584 -20.57 5.37 36.71
CA VAL A 584 -20.44 3.91 36.90
C VAL A 584 -19.21 3.60 37.74
N SER A 585 -18.06 4.19 37.41
CA SER A 585 -16.79 4.01 38.11
C SER A 585 -16.90 4.41 39.58
N GLU A 586 -17.55 5.55 39.86
CA GLU A 586 -17.74 6.10 41.21
C GLU A 586 -18.78 5.35 42.05
N GLY A 587 -19.53 4.40 41.50
CA GLY A 587 -20.57 3.70 42.26
C GLY A 587 -21.93 4.39 42.27
N LYS A 588 -22.12 5.50 41.56
CA LYS A 588 -23.34 6.34 41.61
C LYS A 588 -24.48 5.80 40.75
N VAL A 589 -24.15 5.00 39.73
CA VAL A 589 -25.09 4.22 38.91
C VAL A 589 -24.51 2.82 38.71
N ASP A 590 -25.33 1.84 38.35
CA ASP A 590 -24.92 0.43 38.29
C ASP A 590 -24.36 0.03 36.93
N GLY A 591 -24.78 0.71 35.86
CA GLY A 591 -24.22 0.52 34.53
C GLY A 591 -24.47 1.68 33.58
N LEU A 592 -23.83 1.65 32.42
CA LEU A 592 -23.99 2.61 31.33
C LEU A 592 -24.36 1.86 30.05
N LEU A 593 -25.41 2.31 29.35
CA LEU A 593 -25.74 1.87 28.00
C LEU A 593 -25.18 2.86 26.97
N ALA A 594 -24.23 2.40 26.15
CA ALA A 594 -23.63 3.19 25.07
C ALA A 594 -23.11 2.28 23.95
N ASN A 595 -22.60 2.85 22.86
CA ASN A 595 -22.03 2.05 21.76
C ASN A 595 -20.69 1.43 22.16
N LYS A 596 -20.37 0.25 21.61
CA LYS A 596 -19.15 -0.49 21.96
C LYS A 596 -17.88 0.35 21.76
N LEU A 597 -17.70 0.94 20.58
CA LEU A 597 -16.41 1.53 20.18
C LEU A 597 -16.07 2.80 20.98
N SER A 598 -17.00 3.74 21.09
CA SER A 598 -16.83 4.96 21.89
C SER A 598 -16.60 4.64 23.35
N THR A 599 -17.30 3.64 23.88
CA THR A 599 -17.15 3.30 25.28
C THR A 599 -15.79 2.70 25.60
N LEU A 600 -15.24 1.88 24.69
CA LEU A 600 -13.89 1.35 24.81
C LEU A 600 -12.83 2.45 24.71
N ASP A 601 -12.99 3.37 23.75
CA ASP A 601 -12.11 4.53 23.59
C ASP A 601 -12.10 5.40 24.86
N SER A 602 -13.28 5.76 25.37
CA SER A 602 -13.40 6.55 26.59
C SER A 602 -12.86 5.85 27.85
N ILE A 603 -13.05 4.53 28.00
CA ILE A 603 -12.47 3.79 29.13
C ILE A 603 -10.94 3.85 29.09
N HIS A 604 -10.37 3.69 27.90
CA HIS A 604 -8.93 3.76 27.68
C HIS A 604 -8.40 5.17 27.96
N GLU A 605 -8.99 6.19 27.34
CA GLU A 605 -8.59 7.59 27.51
C GLU A 605 -8.67 8.06 28.96
N MET A 606 -9.73 7.67 29.68
CA MET A 606 -9.94 8.06 31.08
C MET A 606 -9.22 7.13 32.08
N ALA A 607 -8.49 6.11 31.62
CA ALA A 607 -7.82 5.10 32.44
C ALA A 607 -8.74 4.44 33.50
N LEU A 608 -9.96 4.04 33.09
CA LEU A 608 -10.98 3.48 33.99
C LEU A 608 -10.90 1.95 34.11
N ASP A 609 -9.81 1.47 34.72
CA ASP A 609 -9.49 0.04 34.83
C ASP A 609 -10.48 -0.76 35.70
N ASN A 610 -11.26 -0.08 36.53
CA ASN A 610 -12.24 -0.69 37.42
C ASN A 610 -13.56 -1.08 36.71
N LEU A 611 -13.68 -0.85 35.41
CA LEU A 611 -14.87 -1.13 34.60
C LEU A 611 -14.71 -2.41 33.75
N LYS A 612 -15.85 -2.99 33.36
CA LYS A 612 -15.93 -4.10 32.41
C LYS A 612 -17.12 -3.95 31.47
N MET A 613 -16.97 -4.49 30.26
CA MET A 613 -18.12 -4.81 29.41
C MET A 613 -18.85 -6.00 30.01
N ASN A 614 -20.13 -5.82 30.35
CA ASN A 614 -20.91 -6.87 31.00
C ASN A 614 -21.63 -7.73 29.95
N PHE A 615 -22.36 -7.08 29.04
CA PHE A 615 -23.02 -7.73 27.92
C PHE A 615 -23.24 -6.77 26.75
N VAL A 616 -23.38 -7.36 25.57
CA VAL A 616 -23.83 -6.68 24.34
C VAL A 616 -25.35 -6.75 24.29
N THR A 617 -26.02 -5.67 23.94
CA THR A 617 -27.48 -5.66 23.81
C THR A 617 -27.89 -6.08 22.39
N ASN A 618 -29.19 -6.31 22.19
CA ASN A 618 -29.77 -6.53 20.86
C ASN A 618 -29.98 -5.22 20.07
N TYR A 619 -29.56 -4.07 20.59
CA TYR A 619 -29.64 -2.80 19.90
C TYR A 619 -28.35 -2.52 19.12
N ASN A 620 -28.51 -2.15 17.85
CA ASN A 620 -27.43 -1.70 17.00
C ASN A 620 -27.69 -0.26 16.55
N TYR A 621 -26.71 0.61 16.74
CA TYR A 621 -26.69 1.92 16.13
C TYR A 621 -26.49 1.75 14.62
N GLN A 622 -27.51 2.08 13.84
CA GLN A 622 -27.42 2.17 12.39
C GLN A 622 -27.14 3.64 12.05
N LEU A 623 -25.89 3.98 11.76
CA LEU A 623 -25.46 5.36 11.54
C LEU A 623 -25.72 5.77 10.10
N SER A 624 -26.48 6.85 9.93
CA SER A 624 -26.83 7.46 8.65
C SER A 624 -26.53 8.96 8.70
N PHE A 625 -26.38 9.59 7.56
CA PHE A 625 -26.52 11.05 7.48
C PHE A 625 -28.01 11.39 7.64
N ALA A 626 -28.33 12.31 8.54
CA ALA A 626 -29.66 12.91 8.60
C ALA A 626 -29.64 14.24 7.87
N VAL A 627 -30.63 14.46 7.03
CA VAL A 627 -30.79 15.65 6.22
C VAL A 627 -32.12 16.30 6.58
N ARG A 628 -32.18 17.63 6.61
CA ARG A 628 -33.45 18.35 6.72
C ARG A 628 -34.47 17.84 5.70
N LYS A 629 -35.72 17.66 6.14
CA LYS A 629 -36.73 16.90 5.38
C LYS A 629 -37.15 17.53 4.05
N ASP A 630 -36.95 18.83 3.89
CA ASP A 630 -37.24 19.58 2.66
C ASP A 630 -36.12 19.47 1.60
N TRP A 631 -35.02 18.75 1.87
CA TRP A 631 -33.93 18.48 0.92
C TRP A 631 -33.79 16.98 0.55
N PRO A 632 -34.82 16.35 -0.04
CA PRO A 632 -34.77 14.94 -0.43
C PRO A 632 -33.73 14.66 -1.54
N GLN A 633 -33.38 15.66 -2.36
CA GLN A 633 -32.35 15.56 -3.38
C GLN A 633 -30.98 15.27 -2.75
N LEU A 634 -30.63 15.95 -1.65
CA LEU A 634 -29.36 15.72 -0.97
C LEU A 634 -29.28 14.31 -0.39
N VAL A 635 -30.38 13.73 0.09
CA VAL A 635 -30.42 12.32 0.53
C VAL A 635 -30.12 11.37 -0.63
N SER A 636 -30.71 11.61 -1.81
CA SER A 636 -30.42 10.83 -3.02
C SER A 636 -28.95 10.93 -3.42
N ILE A 637 -28.42 12.16 -3.44
CA ILE A 637 -27.01 12.44 -3.75
C ILE A 637 -26.07 11.73 -2.77
N LEU A 638 -26.30 11.88 -1.46
CA LEU A 638 -25.47 11.25 -0.43
C LEU A 638 -25.54 9.73 -0.50
N ASN A 639 -26.72 9.13 -0.74
CA ASN A 639 -26.83 7.68 -0.93
C ASN A 639 -26.00 7.18 -2.11
N LYS A 640 -26.02 7.91 -3.23
CA LYS A 640 -25.22 7.59 -4.41
C LYS A 640 -23.72 7.66 -4.07
N VAL A 641 -23.27 8.75 -3.46
CA VAL A 641 -21.86 8.90 -3.08
C VAL A 641 -21.42 7.85 -2.06
N LEU A 642 -22.23 7.58 -1.02
CA LEU A 642 -21.91 6.56 -0.01
C LEU A 642 -21.83 5.15 -0.61
N ALA A 643 -22.62 4.85 -1.64
CA ALA A 643 -22.53 3.59 -2.38
C ALA A 643 -21.24 3.48 -3.22
N ASP A 644 -20.66 4.60 -3.63
CA ASP A 644 -19.39 4.68 -4.38
C ASP A 644 -18.14 4.64 -3.46
N ILE A 645 -18.30 4.83 -2.14
CA ILE A 645 -17.20 4.67 -1.19
C ILE A 645 -16.89 3.18 -1.02
N THR A 646 -15.73 2.75 -1.53
CA THR A 646 -15.34 1.34 -1.61
C THR A 646 -15.05 0.73 -0.23
N PRO A 647 -15.16 -0.61 -0.06
CA PRO A 647 -14.78 -1.27 1.18
C PRO A 647 -13.34 -0.97 1.63
N ALA A 648 -12.41 -0.83 0.68
CA ALA A 648 -11.03 -0.44 0.97
C ALA A 648 -10.96 0.96 1.59
N GLN A 649 -11.64 1.95 1.01
CA GLN A 649 -11.73 3.31 1.56
C GLN A 649 -12.37 3.32 2.96
N ARG A 650 -13.46 2.57 3.15
CA ARG A 650 -14.11 2.41 4.47
C ARG A 650 -13.16 1.79 5.50
N ASN A 651 -12.40 0.77 5.10
CA ASN A 651 -11.42 0.12 5.96
C ASN A 651 -10.25 1.04 6.30
N THR A 652 -9.77 1.85 5.35
CA THR A 652 -8.71 2.85 5.59
C THR A 652 -9.17 3.88 6.62
N ILE A 653 -10.38 4.45 6.47
CA ILE A 653 -10.95 5.38 7.45
C ILE A 653 -11.08 4.68 8.81
N ARG A 654 -11.66 3.47 8.85
CA ARG A 654 -11.85 2.73 10.09
C ARG A 654 -10.53 2.44 10.81
N ASN A 655 -9.52 1.92 10.11
CA ASN A 655 -8.25 1.50 10.71
C ASN A 655 -7.39 2.69 11.18
N LYS A 656 -7.57 3.88 10.58
CA LYS A 656 -6.94 5.12 11.05
C LYS A 656 -7.40 5.50 12.45
N TRP A 657 -8.69 5.29 12.76
CA TRP A 657 -9.29 5.70 14.03
C TRP A 657 -9.47 4.55 15.04
N ILE A 658 -9.46 3.30 14.57
CA ILE A 658 -9.61 2.09 15.39
C ILE A 658 -8.33 1.28 15.28
N GLY A 659 -7.37 1.50 16.19
CA GLY A 659 -6.06 0.84 16.20
C GLY A 659 -6.01 -0.51 16.93
N ILE A 660 -4.86 -1.19 16.84
CA ILE A 660 -4.53 -2.47 17.52
C ILE A 660 -4.72 -2.38 19.06
N GLU A 661 -4.55 -1.18 19.61
CA GLU A 661 -4.71 -0.88 21.04
C GLU A 661 -6.16 -1.07 21.53
N LEU A 662 -7.16 -0.67 20.72
CA LEU A 662 -8.58 -0.90 21.04
C LEU A 662 -8.98 -2.39 20.90
N GLU A 663 -8.34 -3.15 20.02
CA GLU A 663 -8.47 -4.62 19.99
C GLU A 663 -7.84 -5.28 21.23
N GLY A 664 -6.70 -4.76 21.69
CA GLY A 664 -6.07 -5.14 22.95
C GLY A 664 -6.97 -4.91 24.17
N VAL A 665 -7.64 -3.75 24.23
CA VAL A 665 -8.63 -3.42 25.25
C VAL A 665 -9.88 -4.31 25.13
N SER A 666 -10.36 -4.61 23.91
CA SER A 666 -11.46 -5.57 23.73
C SER A 666 -11.07 -6.95 24.28
N ASN A 667 -9.86 -7.43 24.00
CA ASN A 667 -9.38 -8.73 24.47
C ASN A 667 -9.16 -8.77 26.00
N SER A 668 -8.74 -7.68 26.62
CA SER A 668 -8.58 -7.58 28.08
C SER A 668 -9.92 -7.49 28.84
N LEU A 669 -10.97 -7.02 28.16
CA LEU A 669 -12.34 -6.97 28.69
C LEU A 669 -13.14 -8.26 28.39
N ASP A 670 -12.86 -8.95 27.28
CA ASP A 670 -13.55 -10.17 26.83
C ASP A 670 -12.95 -11.49 27.33
N MET A 671 -11.93 -11.47 28.21
CA MET A 671 -11.19 -12.68 28.64
C MET A 671 -12.07 -13.75 29.33
N LYS A 672 -12.68 -14.63 28.52
CA LYS A 672 -12.99 -16.02 28.87
C LYS A 672 -11.70 -16.84 28.78
N ARG A 673 -11.20 -17.24 29.95
CA ARG A 673 -10.12 -18.22 30.24
C ARG A 673 -9.37 -18.77 29.01
N VAL A 674 -8.24 -18.16 28.66
CA VAL A 674 -7.10 -18.84 28.01
C VAL A 674 -6.42 -19.66 29.09
N ASP A 675 -6.26 -20.98 28.88
CA ASP A 675 -5.78 -21.98 29.83
C ASP A 675 -4.65 -21.44 30.72
N SER A 676 -5.04 -20.96 31.90
CA SER A 676 -4.09 -20.52 32.90
C SER A 676 -3.60 -21.77 33.61
N VAL A 677 -2.28 -21.90 33.70
CA VAL A 677 -1.63 -22.55 34.84
C VAL A 677 -2.47 -22.22 36.08
N PRO A 678 -2.91 -23.20 36.88
CA PRO A 678 -4.07 -23.02 37.75
C PRO A 678 -3.69 -22.15 38.95
N VAL A 679 -3.66 -20.83 38.75
CA VAL A 679 -3.44 -19.81 39.77
C VAL A 679 -4.44 -20.01 40.90
N GLU A 680 -5.68 -20.40 40.56
CA GLU A 680 -6.71 -20.83 41.50
C GLU A 680 -6.28 -22.02 42.39
N ARG A 681 -5.57 -23.02 41.86
CA ARG A 681 -5.02 -24.13 42.67
C ARG A 681 -3.81 -23.70 43.50
N MET A 682 -2.99 -22.77 43.02
CA MET A 682 -1.84 -22.24 43.78
C MET A 682 -2.28 -21.32 44.92
N ILE A 683 -3.28 -20.46 44.69
CA ILE A 683 -3.96 -19.67 45.72
C ILE A 683 -4.63 -20.60 46.72
N LEU A 684 -5.29 -21.67 46.27
CA LEU A 684 -5.87 -22.68 47.15
C LEU A 684 -4.80 -23.34 48.04
N ILE A 685 -3.65 -23.71 47.48
CA ILE A 685 -2.52 -24.28 48.25
C ILE A 685 -2.02 -23.26 49.29
N ALA A 686 -1.84 -21.99 48.91
CA ALA A 686 -1.43 -20.94 49.83
C ALA A 686 -2.45 -20.71 50.96
N LEU A 687 -3.74 -20.68 50.61
CA LEU A 687 -4.84 -20.56 51.58
C LEU A 687 -4.92 -21.78 52.50
N VAL A 688 -4.72 -22.99 51.99
CA VAL A 688 -4.69 -24.22 52.80
C VAL A 688 -3.51 -24.20 53.77
N VAL A 689 -2.33 -23.73 53.35
CA VAL A 689 -1.18 -23.54 54.24
C VAL A 689 -1.52 -22.53 55.33
N VAL A 690 -2.02 -21.33 54.99
CA VAL A 690 -2.39 -20.30 55.97
C VAL A 690 -3.50 -20.76 56.92
N LEU A 691 -4.51 -21.45 56.40
CA LEU A 691 -5.65 -21.95 57.18
C LEU A 691 -5.23 -23.08 58.11
N SER A 692 -4.42 -24.04 57.65
CA SER A 692 -3.87 -25.10 58.49
C SER A 692 -3.06 -24.53 59.65
N PHE A 693 -2.30 -23.46 59.41
CA PHE A 693 -1.56 -22.73 60.46
C PHE A 693 -2.46 -21.96 61.41
N SER A 694 -3.52 -21.32 60.91
CA SER A 694 -4.50 -20.60 61.74
C SER A 694 -5.30 -21.57 62.62
N ILE A 695 -5.61 -22.76 62.11
CA ILE A 695 -6.25 -23.85 62.87
C ILE A 695 -5.29 -24.38 63.93
N VAL A 696 -4.01 -24.58 63.60
CA VAL A 696 -2.98 -24.99 64.58
C VAL A 696 -2.79 -23.91 65.66
N ALA A 697 -2.72 -22.62 65.28
CA ALA A 697 -2.63 -21.50 66.22
C ALA A 697 -3.86 -21.38 67.12
N TRP A 698 -5.07 -21.56 66.57
CA TRP A 698 -6.34 -21.54 67.30
C TRP A 698 -6.50 -22.75 68.23
N PHE A 699 -6.06 -23.94 67.80
CA PHE A 699 -6.08 -25.14 68.63
C PHE A 699 -5.08 -25.02 69.79
N MET A 700 -3.92 -24.41 69.55
CA MET A 700 -2.91 -24.15 70.58
C MET A 700 -3.34 -23.04 71.57
N SER A 701 -4.03 -21.99 71.11
CA SER A 701 -4.55 -20.95 72.01
C SER A 701 -5.62 -21.47 72.97
N ARG A 702 -6.27 -22.58 72.61
CA ARG A 702 -7.31 -23.22 73.41
C ARG A 702 -6.78 -24.25 74.41
N THR A 703 -5.52 -24.69 74.31
CA THR A 703 -5.02 -25.86 75.04
C THR A 703 -4.08 -25.61 76.22
N ARG A 704 -3.47 -24.43 76.44
CA ARG A 704 -2.71 -24.13 77.69
C ARG A 704 -2.65 -22.64 78.03
N GLY A 705 -2.76 -22.32 79.33
CA GLY A 705 -2.94 -20.98 79.89
C GLY A 705 -1.80 -19.96 79.79
N ASP A 706 -0.76 -20.20 78.97
CA ASP A 706 0.37 -19.27 78.79
C ASP A 706 0.77 -19.18 77.31
N ALA A 707 -0.09 -18.56 76.49
CA ALA A 707 0.15 -18.39 75.05
C ALA A 707 1.47 -17.64 74.74
N MET A 708 1.88 -16.70 75.61
CA MET A 708 3.10 -15.90 75.43
C MET A 708 4.41 -16.70 75.52
N ALA A 709 4.47 -17.76 76.33
CA ALA A 709 5.67 -18.59 76.48
C ALA A 709 5.92 -19.51 75.26
N ILE A 710 4.88 -19.79 74.48
CA ILE A 710 4.94 -20.65 73.30
C ILE A 710 5.35 -19.84 72.05
N TYR A 711 4.88 -18.60 71.92
CA TYR A 711 5.29 -17.68 70.84
C TYR A 711 6.79 -17.35 70.85
N SER A 712 7.43 -17.39 72.03
CA SER A 712 8.88 -17.20 72.16
C SER A 712 9.70 -18.50 72.04
N SER A 713 9.05 -19.66 71.86
CA SER A 713 9.75 -20.95 71.73
C SER A 713 10.49 -21.05 70.39
N GLY A 714 11.69 -21.63 70.40
CA GLY A 714 12.52 -21.79 69.19
C GLY A 714 11.81 -22.57 68.06
N ARG A 715 10.90 -23.50 68.40
CA ARG A 715 10.12 -24.28 67.44
C ARG A 715 9.06 -23.45 66.71
N MET A 716 8.40 -22.50 67.39
CA MET A 716 7.42 -21.61 66.76
C MET A 716 8.09 -20.59 65.84
N ARG A 717 9.25 -20.05 66.24
CA ARG A 717 10.06 -19.19 65.36
C ARG A 717 10.48 -19.92 64.09
N PHE A 718 10.91 -21.17 64.21
CA PHE A 718 11.28 -22.01 63.06
C PHE A 718 10.11 -22.26 62.11
N LEU A 719 8.92 -22.60 62.62
CA LEU A 719 7.72 -22.80 61.79
C LEU A 719 7.22 -21.51 61.14
N GLY A 720 7.29 -20.37 61.83
CA GLY A 720 6.97 -19.06 61.26
C GLY A 720 7.91 -18.66 60.12
N VAL A 721 9.22 -18.93 60.26
CA VAL A 721 10.21 -18.70 59.19
C VAL A 721 9.93 -19.59 57.97
N ILE A 722 9.58 -20.87 58.18
CA ILE A 722 9.20 -21.76 57.06
C ILE A 722 7.95 -21.23 56.35
N SER A 723 6.93 -20.79 57.09
CA SER A 723 5.71 -20.26 56.49
C SER A 723 5.98 -18.99 55.65
N ILE A 724 6.78 -18.06 56.17
CA ILE A 724 7.17 -16.86 55.43
C ILE A 724 7.97 -17.25 54.17
N GLY A 725 8.90 -18.21 54.30
CA GLY A 725 9.65 -18.75 53.17
C GLY A 725 8.76 -19.38 52.09
N CYS A 726 7.77 -20.20 52.47
CA CYS A 726 6.81 -20.77 51.53
C CYS A 726 5.97 -19.71 50.83
N THR A 727 5.49 -18.69 51.54
CA THR A 727 4.74 -17.58 50.94
C THR A 727 5.60 -16.81 49.93
N ILE A 728 6.86 -16.52 50.27
CA ILE A 728 7.80 -15.85 49.36
C ILE A 728 8.02 -16.70 48.10
N ILE A 729 8.22 -18.02 48.23
CA ILE A 729 8.40 -18.92 47.09
C ILE A 729 7.15 -18.94 46.19
N VAL A 730 5.95 -18.95 46.77
CA VAL A 730 4.69 -18.93 45.99
C VAL A 730 4.55 -17.60 45.25
N VAL A 731 4.82 -16.47 45.91
CA VAL A 731 4.79 -15.14 45.28
C VAL A 731 5.81 -15.07 44.16
N GLN A 732 7.06 -15.47 44.39
CA GLN A 732 8.11 -15.51 43.36
C GLN A 732 7.72 -16.41 42.17
N SER A 733 7.11 -17.56 42.43
CA SER A 733 6.64 -18.47 41.38
C SER A 733 5.50 -17.85 40.56
N LEU A 734 4.56 -17.15 41.20
CA LEU A 734 3.46 -16.46 40.50
C LEU A 734 3.98 -15.30 39.64
N THR A 735 4.89 -14.49 40.18
CA THR A 735 5.54 -13.42 39.44
C THR A 735 6.32 -13.98 38.24
N TRP A 736 7.06 -15.07 38.43
CA TRP A 736 7.79 -15.74 37.34
C TRP A 736 6.87 -16.26 36.23
N VAL A 737 5.75 -16.91 36.58
CA VAL A 737 4.77 -17.38 35.59
C VAL A 737 4.11 -16.21 34.85
N SER A 738 3.79 -15.11 35.54
CA SER A 738 3.19 -13.92 34.92
C SER A 738 4.14 -13.25 33.93
N LEU A 739 5.40 -13.03 34.35
CA LEU A 739 6.43 -12.43 33.51
C LEU A 739 6.72 -13.28 32.27
N ASN A 740 6.87 -14.60 32.42
CA ASN A 740 7.07 -15.50 31.28
C ASN A 740 5.90 -15.46 30.29
N LYS A 741 4.65 -15.30 30.78
CA LYS A 741 3.48 -15.20 29.90
C LYS A 741 3.47 -13.89 29.13
N GLU A 742 3.77 -12.77 29.79
CA GLU A 742 3.88 -11.46 29.15
C GLU A 742 5.00 -11.46 28.09
N GLU A 743 6.15 -12.05 28.41
CA GLU A 743 7.28 -12.21 27.48
C GLU A 743 6.85 -12.95 26.21
N GLN A 744 6.16 -14.08 26.34
CA GLN A 744 5.67 -14.86 25.20
C GLN A 744 4.67 -14.07 24.33
N ILE A 745 3.80 -13.27 24.96
CA ILE A 745 2.86 -12.41 24.23
C ILE A 745 3.62 -11.33 23.46
N ALA A 746 4.60 -10.66 24.08
CA ALA A 746 5.40 -9.63 23.41
C ALA A 746 6.22 -10.21 22.24
N ARG A 747 6.84 -11.38 22.43
CA ARG A 747 7.54 -12.09 21.34
C ARG A 747 6.63 -12.38 20.16
N LEU A 748 5.41 -12.87 20.42
CA LEU A 748 4.43 -13.15 19.37
C LEU A 748 3.94 -11.87 18.68
N GLN A 749 3.76 -10.78 19.42
CA GLN A 749 3.37 -9.49 18.84
C GLN A 749 4.49 -8.89 17.97
N ALA A 750 5.73 -8.90 18.46
CA ALA A 750 6.91 -8.49 17.69
C ALA A 750 7.06 -9.32 16.41
N GLY A 751 6.92 -10.65 16.52
CA GLY A 751 6.95 -11.55 15.36
C GLY A 751 5.89 -11.20 14.31
N LYS A 752 4.65 -10.91 14.71
CA LYS A 752 3.59 -10.47 13.80
C LYS A 752 3.88 -9.12 13.15
N SER A 753 4.47 -8.18 13.90
CA SER A 753 4.81 -6.86 13.35
C SER A 753 5.90 -6.97 12.29
N ILE A 754 6.96 -7.74 12.55
CA ILE A 754 8.06 -7.97 11.62
C ILE A 754 7.57 -8.72 10.38
N ASP A 755 6.70 -9.71 10.55
CA ASP A 755 6.08 -10.42 9.44
C ASP A 755 5.24 -9.49 8.54
N ALA A 756 4.47 -8.58 9.14
CA ALA A 756 3.75 -7.55 8.39
C ALA A 756 4.70 -6.61 7.63
N THR A 757 5.80 -6.19 8.25
CA THR A 757 6.86 -5.40 7.59
C THR A 757 7.46 -6.16 6.41
N LEU A 758 7.83 -7.43 6.61
CA LEU A 758 8.41 -8.29 5.57
C LEU A 758 7.49 -8.37 4.34
N HIS A 759 6.19 -8.61 4.53
CA HIS A 759 5.21 -8.69 3.44
C HIS A 759 4.99 -7.34 2.76
N ALA A 760 4.99 -6.23 3.52
CA ALA A 760 4.90 -4.89 2.95
C ALA A 760 6.12 -4.58 2.07
N THR A 761 7.33 -4.90 2.54
CA THR A 761 8.57 -4.72 1.77
C THR A 761 8.58 -5.60 0.52
N LYS A 762 8.16 -6.87 0.63
CA LYS A 762 8.02 -7.77 -0.53
C LYS A 762 7.10 -7.20 -1.59
N THR A 763 5.95 -6.69 -1.17
CA THR A 763 4.95 -6.07 -2.07
C THR A 763 5.54 -4.85 -2.80
N ALA A 764 6.25 -3.98 -2.06
CA ALA A 764 6.89 -2.81 -2.64
C ALA A 764 8.01 -3.19 -3.64
N LEU A 765 8.81 -4.21 -3.28
CA LEU A 765 9.88 -4.73 -4.13
C LEU A 765 9.32 -5.35 -5.42
N ASP A 766 8.27 -6.16 -5.32
CA ASP A 766 7.62 -6.78 -6.49
C ASP A 766 7.06 -5.73 -7.43
N ALA A 767 6.36 -4.72 -6.90
CA ALA A 767 5.85 -3.62 -7.70
C ALA A 767 6.98 -2.88 -8.44
N TRP A 768 8.10 -2.66 -7.76
CA TRP A 768 9.28 -2.01 -8.33
C TRP A 768 9.97 -2.85 -9.43
N ILE A 769 10.12 -4.16 -9.20
CA ILE A 769 10.71 -5.10 -10.18
C ILE A 769 9.80 -5.18 -11.42
N ASN A 770 8.50 -5.39 -11.22
CA ASN A 770 7.53 -5.59 -12.29
C ASN A 770 7.41 -4.34 -13.18
N ALA A 771 7.43 -3.13 -12.60
CA ALA A 771 7.44 -1.89 -13.37
C ALA A 771 8.64 -1.78 -14.33
N ARG A 772 9.79 -2.33 -13.94
CA ARG A 772 11.02 -2.34 -14.74
C ARG A 772 11.04 -3.45 -15.78
N ILE A 773 10.50 -4.62 -15.45
CA ILE A 773 10.26 -5.68 -16.44
C ILE A 773 9.37 -5.14 -17.56
N GLN A 774 8.28 -4.42 -17.22
CA GLN A 774 7.41 -3.77 -18.20
C GLN A 774 8.14 -2.68 -19.01
N LEU A 775 9.04 -1.92 -18.39
CA LEU A 775 9.80 -0.89 -19.07
C LEU A 775 10.78 -1.49 -20.09
N ILE A 776 11.55 -2.52 -19.73
CA ILE A 776 12.48 -3.14 -20.69
C ILE A 776 11.75 -3.87 -21.81
N ASP A 777 10.59 -4.45 -21.54
CA ASP A 777 9.72 -5.06 -22.56
C ASP A 777 9.13 -3.99 -23.49
N LEU A 778 8.74 -2.84 -22.97
CA LEU A 778 8.32 -1.72 -23.81
C LEU A 778 9.45 -1.26 -24.75
N VAL A 779 10.68 -1.19 -24.24
CA VAL A 779 11.85 -0.81 -25.03
C VAL A 779 12.16 -1.88 -26.08
N SER A 780 12.04 -3.17 -25.77
CA SER A 780 12.35 -4.25 -26.73
C SER A 780 11.46 -4.24 -27.97
N HIS A 781 10.25 -3.67 -27.87
CA HIS A 781 9.30 -3.53 -28.97
C HIS A 781 9.40 -2.16 -29.70
N ASP A 782 10.46 -1.39 -29.49
CA ASP A 782 10.68 -0.17 -30.26
C ASP A 782 10.86 -0.49 -31.76
N GLN A 783 10.29 0.34 -32.63
CA GLN A 783 10.35 0.17 -34.09
C GLN A 783 11.80 0.10 -34.60
N ASP A 784 12.71 0.90 -34.04
CA ASP A 784 14.10 0.94 -34.47
C ASP A 784 14.86 -0.33 -34.04
N LEU A 785 14.48 -0.93 -32.89
CA LEU A 785 15.02 -2.21 -32.43
C LEU A 785 14.46 -3.39 -33.20
N SER A 786 13.20 -3.31 -33.64
CA SER A 786 12.59 -4.33 -34.52
C SER A 786 13.34 -4.39 -35.86
N TYR A 787 13.64 -3.23 -36.44
CA TYR A 787 14.46 -3.13 -37.66
C TYR A 787 15.88 -3.70 -37.46
N LEU A 788 16.50 -3.39 -36.31
CA LEU A 788 17.80 -3.96 -35.94
C LEU A 788 17.72 -5.50 -35.82
N ALA A 789 16.67 -6.04 -35.21
CA ALA A 789 16.46 -7.47 -35.06
C ALA A 789 16.34 -8.18 -36.43
N ASP A 790 15.58 -7.62 -37.36
CA ASP A 790 15.49 -8.12 -38.75
C ASP A 790 16.86 -8.08 -39.46
N THR A 791 17.61 -6.99 -39.28
CA THR A 791 18.97 -6.85 -39.83
C THR A 791 19.93 -7.89 -39.26
N ILE A 792 19.88 -8.12 -37.94
CA ILE A 792 20.69 -9.14 -37.24
C ILE A 792 20.39 -10.54 -37.77
N SER A 793 19.10 -10.86 -37.95
CA SER A 793 18.64 -12.14 -38.53
C SER A 793 19.28 -12.39 -39.91
N LYS A 794 19.39 -11.33 -40.73
CA LYS A 794 19.88 -11.42 -42.12
C LYS A 794 21.41 -11.37 -42.26
N THR A 795 22.13 -10.59 -41.45
CA THR A 795 23.53 -10.20 -41.75
C THR A 795 24.57 -10.57 -40.68
N LYS A 796 24.17 -11.04 -39.49
CA LYS A 796 25.05 -11.50 -38.38
C LYS A 796 26.12 -10.51 -37.87
N SER A 797 26.13 -9.23 -38.30
CA SER A 797 27.11 -8.23 -37.84
C SER A 797 26.45 -6.85 -37.63
N SER A 798 26.57 -6.27 -36.43
CA SER A 798 25.74 -5.11 -36.03
C SER A 798 26.44 -4.01 -35.21
N GLN A 799 27.77 -4.01 -35.08
CA GLN A 799 28.50 -3.03 -34.24
C GLN A 799 28.28 -1.55 -34.61
N GLN A 800 27.72 -1.22 -35.78
CA GLN A 800 27.47 0.15 -36.23
C GLN A 800 26.28 0.87 -35.54
N HIS A 801 25.46 0.18 -34.73
CA HIS A 801 24.21 0.72 -34.20
C HIS A 801 24.31 1.27 -32.76
N GLN A 802 25.51 1.62 -32.28
CA GLN A 802 25.68 2.20 -30.94
C GLN A 802 24.82 3.46 -30.67
N PRO A 803 24.68 4.42 -31.60
CA PRO A 803 23.86 5.62 -31.38
C PRO A 803 22.38 5.32 -31.14
N LEU A 804 21.87 4.18 -31.64
CA LEU A 804 20.49 3.77 -31.42
C LEU A 804 20.21 3.53 -29.93
N LEU A 805 21.13 2.89 -29.21
CA LEU A 805 20.95 2.63 -27.77
C LEU A 805 20.96 3.92 -26.96
N GLU A 806 21.70 4.94 -27.40
CA GLU A 806 21.72 6.27 -26.78
C GLU A 806 20.41 7.02 -27.04
N GLN A 807 19.87 6.95 -28.26
CA GLN A 807 18.56 7.51 -28.60
C GLN A 807 17.43 6.88 -27.80
N LEU A 808 17.45 5.55 -27.61
CA LEU A 808 16.46 4.86 -26.78
C LEU A 808 16.56 5.28 -25.31
N ASN A 809 17.79 5.48 -24.81
CA ASN A 809 18.02 5.97 -23.45
C ASN A 809 17.37 7.35 -23.22
N GLU A 810 17.45 8.23 -24.22
CA GLU A 810 16.77 9.55 -24.19
C GLU A 810 15.25 9.42 -24.35
N LYS A 811 14.79 8.71 -25.39
CA LYS A 811 13.36 8.53 -25.74
C LYS A 811 12.54 7.95 -24.60
N TYR A 812 13.11 7.02 -23.84
CA TYR A 812 12.44 6.36 -22.72
C TYR A 812 12.88 6.89 -21.34
N HIS A 813 13.68 7.96 -21.30
CA HIS A 813 14.24 8.56 -20.08
C HIS A 813 14.93 7.56 -19.14
N LEU A 814 15.60 6.54 -19.70
CA LEU A 814 16.24 5.47 -18.93
C LEU A 814 17.46 5.96 -18.14
N GLN A 815 17.86 7.22 -18.33
CA GLN A 815 18.84 7.92 -17.51
C GLN A 815 18.44 7.98 -16.03
N GLN A 816 17.13 8.07 -15.72
CA GLN A 816 16.63 8.02 -14.34
C GLN A 816 16.83 6.64 -13.68
N GLU A 817 16.84 5.59 -14.50
CA GLU A 817 17.11 4.21 -14.08
C GLU A 817 18.62 3.87 -14.12
N GLU A 818 19.45 4.78 -14.66
CA GLU A 818 20.89 4.61 -14.91
C GLU A 818 21.24 3.34 -15.70
N TRP A 819 20.32 2.88 -16.55
CA TRP A 819 20.51 1.65 -17.31
C TRP A 819 21.54 1.82 -18.41
N LYS A 820 22.39 0.80 -18.56
CA LYS A 820 23.24 0.62 -19.74
C LYS A 820 22.68 -0.49 -20.59
N LEU A 821 22.13 -0.13 -21.74
CA LEU A 821 21.55 -1.07 -22.69
C LEU A 821 22.64 -1.78 -23.51
N VAL A 822 22.45 -3.08 -23.75
CA VAL A 822 23.28 -3.90 -24.63
C VAL A 822 22.39 -4.89 -25.36
N VAL A 823 22.58 -5.05 -26.67
CA VAL A 823 21.91 -6.10 -27.44
C VAL A 823 22.85 -7.29 -27.56
N VAL A 824 22.35 -8.49 -27.27
CA VAL A 824 23.13 -9.73 -27.25
C VAL A 824 22.49 -10.82 -28.08
N ASN A 825 23.30 -11.78 -28.54
CA ASN A 825 22.79 -13.02 -29.11
C ASN A 825 22.43 -14.03 -27.99
N LYS A 826 21.91 -15.20 -28.39
CA LYS A 826 21.56 -16.30 -27.47
C LYS A 826 22.71 -16.80 -26.57
N ASP A 827 23.97 -16.55 -26.92
CA ASP A 827 25.13 -16.95 -26.13
C ASP A 827 25.66 -15.79 -25.25
N GLY A 828 24.90 -14.70 -25.13
CA GLY A 828 25.26 -13.52 -24.35
C GLY A 828 26.37 -12.66 -24.97
N LYS A 829 26.75 -12.91 -26.23
CA LYS A 829 27.74 -12.10 -26.94
C LYS A 829 27.09 -10.81 -27.43
N ALA A 830 27.71 -9.67 -27.10
CA ALA A 830 27.25 -8.35 -27.54
C ALA A 830 27.24 -8.25 -29.08
N LEU A 831 26.09 -7.85 -29.60
CA LEU A 831 25.80 -7.54 -31.00
C LEU A 831 25.80 -6.01 -31.22
N VAL A 832 25.23 -5.26 -30.28
CA VAL A 832 25.27 -3.80 -30.21
C VAL A 832 25.54 -3.40 -28.76
N GLY A 833 26.39 -2.42 -28.54
CA GLY A 833 26.98 -2.18 -27.21
C GLY A 833 28.28 -2.93 -26.99
N ASN A 834 28.98 -2.57 -25.92
CA ASN A 834 30.19 -3.24 -25.47
C ASN A 834 29.95 -3.89 -24.12
N SER A 835 30.09 -5.21 -24.07
CA SER A 835 29.96 -5.98 -22.82
C SER A 835 30.74 -7.29 -22.93
N THR A 836 31.53 -7.62 -21.91
CA THR A 836 32.36 -8.83 -21.86
C THR A 836 31.87 -9.86 -20.85
N ASP A 837 30.81 -9.54 -20.12
CA ASP A 837 30.33 -10.27 -18.94
C ASP A 837 28.97 -10.94 -19.12
N LEU A 838 28.22 -10.54 -20.15
CA LEU A 838 26.93 -11.13 -20.47
C LEU A 838 26.96 -12.60 -20.93
N PRO A 839 28.08 -13.19 -21.42
CA PRO A 839 28.12 -14.63 -21.68
C PRO A 839 27.83 -15.50 -20.45
N ALA A 840 28.07 -15.01 -19.23
CA ALA A 840 27.70 -15.72 -18.00
C ALA A 840 26.17 -15.85 -17.82
N LEU A 841 25.39 -14.97 -18.44
CA LEU A 841 23.93 -14.98 -18.42
C LEU A 841 23.32 -15.79 -19.58
N ALA A 842 24.13 -16.46 -20.40
CA ALA A 842 23.65 -17.19 -21.58
C ALA A 842 22.51 -18.20 -21.28
N PRO A 843 22.52 -18.97 -20.18
CA PRO A 843 21.39 -19.84 -19.84
C PRO A 843 20.08 -19.07 -19.65
N MET A 844 20.13 -17.94 -18.93
CA MET A 844 18.96 -17.09 -18.65
C MET A 844 18.48 -16.40 -19.93
N ILE A 845 19.39 -15.90 -20.77
CA ILE A 845 19.06 -15.30 -22.06
C ILE A 845 18.37 -16.32 -22.97
N LYS A 846 18.89 -17.55 -23.07
CA LYS A 846 18.26 -18.62 -23.86
C LYS A 846 16.87 -18.95 -23.36
N GLN A 847 16.69 -19.01 -22.05
CA GLN A 847 15.40 -19.23 -21.44
C GLN A 847 14.42 -18.10 -21.81
N GLN A 848 14.79 -16.82 -21.62
CA GLN A 848 13.91 -15.70 -21.97
C GLN A 848 13.60 -15.60 -23.47
N MET A 849 14.57 -15.95 -24.33
CA MET A 849 14.32 -16.06 -25.77
C MET A 849 13.34 -17.20 -26.11
N SER A 850 13.33 -18.28 -25.35
CA SER A 850 12.36 -19.38 -25.51
C SER A 850 10.99 -19.05 -24.93
N ASP A 851 10.97 -18.34 -23.79
CA ASP A 851 9.75 -17.99 -23.07
C ASP A 851 9.00 -16.82 -23.72
N GLY A 852 9.71 -15.95 -24.47
CA GLY A 852 9.12 -14.80 -25.14
C GLY A 852 8.67 -13.70 -24.17
N SER A 853 9.29 -13.65 -22.99
CA SER A 853 8.98 -12.74 -21.89
C SER A 853 10.23 -12.03 -21.38
N ALA A 854 10.05 -10.86 -20.75
CA ALA A 854 11.11 -10.17 -20.05
C ALA A 854 11.26 -10.65 -18.59
N THR A 855 12.47 -10.54 -18.02
CA THR A 855 12.74 -10.95 -16.63
C THR A 855 13.74 -10.03 -15.90
N PHE A 856 13.83 -10.21 -14.59
CA PHE A 856 14.81 -9.58 -13.71
C PHE A 856 15.82 -10.61 -13.21
N VAL A 857 17.08 -10.17 -13.15
CA VAL A 857 18.20 -10.93 -12.60
C VAL A 857 18.73 -10.17 -11.38
N PRO A 858 18.69 -10.78 -10.17
CA PRO A 858 19.20 -10.15 -8.96
C PRO A 858 20.71 -9.88 -9.04
N PRO A 859 21.30 -9.18 -8.06
CA PRO A 859 22.74 -8.86 -8.07
C PRO A 859 23.62 -10.09 -8.28
N LEU A 860 24.45 -10.04 -9.32
CA LEU A 860 25.42 -11.07 -9.69
C LEU A 860 26.82 -10.47 -9.80
N ARG A 861 27.82 -11.25 -9.39
CA ARG A 861 29.23 -10.88 -9.49
C ARG A 861 29.75 -11.23 -10.87
N ASN A 862 30.36 -10.25 -11.51
CA ASN A 862 31.04 -10.40 -12.77
C ASN A 862 32.41 -11.07 -12.59
N VAL A 863 32.59 -12.24 -13.19
CA VAL A 863 33.83 -13.04 -13.05
C VAL A 863 35.05 -12.32 -13.64
N ASN A 864 34.87 -11.41 -14.60
CA ASN A 864 35.97 -10.79 -15.35
C ASN A 864 36.48 -9.47 -14.75
N ASN A 865 35.62 -8.71 -14.06
CA ASN A 865 35.98 -7.38 -13.51
C ASN A 865 35.57 -7.17 -12.05
N ASP A 866 35.05 -8.22 -11.41
CA ASP A 866 34.62 -8.27 -10.02
C ASP A 866 33.52 -7.27 -9.62
N LYS A 867 32.88 -6.61 -10.59
CA LYS A 867 31.75 -5.71 -10.33
C LYS A 867 30.47 -6.49 -10.09
N VAL A 868 29.64 -5.99 -9.18
CA VAL A 868 28.30 -6.52 -8.95
C VAL A 868 27.27 -5.71 -9.75
N GLN A 869 26.41 -6.40 -10.50
CA GLN A 869 25.38 -5.77 -11.33
C GLN A 869 24.07 -6.57 -11.26
N MET A 870 22.96 -5.87 -11.48
CA MET A 870 21.65 -6.46 -11.78
C MET A 870 21.35 -6.34 -13.25
N TYR A 871 20.43 -7.16 -13.75
CA TYR A 871 20.07 -7.16 -15.15
C TYR A 871 18.56 -7.25 -15.35
N PHE A 872 18.05 -6.55 -16.34
CA PHE A 872 16.72 -6.78 -16.91
C PHE A 872 16.92 -7.25 -18.35
N ILE A 873 16.27 -8.35 -18.73
CA ILE A 873 16.48 -9.02 -20.01
C ILE A 873 15.13 -9.12 -20.71
N ALA A 874 15.05 -8.68 -21.96
CA ALA A 874 13.88 -8.87 -22.81
C ALA A 874 14.28 -9.42 -24.19
N PRO A 875 13.51 -10.34 -24.78
CA PRO A 875 13.77 -10.83 -26.12
C PRO A 875 13.56 -9.72 -27.16
N LEU A 876 14.38 -9.74 -28.21
CA LEU A 876 14.22 -8.93 -29.40
C LEU A 876 13.74 -9.82 -30.54
N GLU A 877 12.59 -9.46 -31.07
CA GLU A 877 11.91 -10.22 -32.12
C GLU A 877 12.09 -9.57 -33.48
N ASN A 878 12.15 -10.40 -34.52
CA ASN A 878 12.09 -9.91 -35.89
C ASN A 878 10.64 -9.59 -36.30
N ASP A 879 10.46 -9.10 -37.54
CA ASP A 879 9.16 -8.70 -38.07
C ASP A 879 8.09 -9.81 -38.10
N VAL A 880 8.48 -11.09 -37.98
CA VAL A 880 7.57 -12.25 -37.91
C VAL A 880 7.39 -12.80 -36.48
N GLY A 881 7.93 -12.10 -35.48
CA GLY A 881 7.80 -12.44 -34.06
C GLY A 881 8.81 -13.48 -33.56
N GLU A 882 9.80 -13.91 -34.35
CA GLU A 882 10.80 -14.85 -33.84
C GLU A 882 11.84 -14.13 -32.98
N PRO A 883 12.13 -14.61 -31.75
CA PRO A 883 13.20 -14.07 -30.91
C PRO A 883 14.58 -14.36 -31.54
N VAL A 884 15.25 -13.33 -32.04
CA VAL A 884 16.56 -13.45 -32.75
C VAL A 884 17.73 -12.92 -31.93
N ALA A 885 17.45 -12.05 -30.95
CA ALA A 885 18.41 -11.48 -30.02
C ALA A 885 17.73 -11.19 -28.67
N ALA A 886 18.44 -10.58 -27.73
CA ALA A 886 17.88 -10.02 -26.51
C ALA A 886 18.46 -8.64 -26.23
N ILE A 887 17.66 -7.74 -25.66
CA ILE A 887 18.13 -6.50 -25.07
C ILE A 887 18.31 -6.70 -23.57
N VAL A 888 19.45 -6.24 -23.06
CA VAL A 888 19.83 -6.34 -21.65
C VAL A 888 20.07 -4.94 -21.13
N ALA A 889 19.33 -4.56 -20.09
CA ALA A 889 19.62 -3.38 -19.29
C ALA A 889 20.46 -3.75 -18.07
N LYS A 890 21.66 -3.19 -17.98
CA LYS A 890 22.55 -3.36 -16.81
C LYS A 890 22.24 -2.27 -15.80
N ALA A 891 21.97 -2.64 -14.55
CA ALA A 891 21.63 -1.73 -13.45
C ALA A 891 22.59 -1.91 -12.26
N GLU A 892 22.83 -0.83 -11.51
CA GLU A 892 23.65 -0.87 -10.29
C GLU A 892 22.77 -1.13 -9.05
N PRO A 893 23.04 -2.17 -8.24
CA PRO A 893 22.20 -2.53 -7.08
C PRO A 893 22.04 -1.42 -6.02
N PHE A 894 23.12 -0.70 -5.72
CA PHE A 894 23.23 0.20 -4.55
C PHE A 894 22.26 1.38 -4.54
N LYS A 895 21.74 1.79 -5.70
CA LYS A 895 21.00 3.05 -5.80
C LYS A 895 19.50 2.90 -5.68
N THR A 896 18.96 1.75 -6.07
CA THR A 896 17.51 1.59 -6.23
C THR A 896 16.98 0.33 -5.57
N PHE A 897 17.67 -0.80 -5.71
CA PHE A 897 17.29 -2.06 -5.04
C PHE A 897 17.48 -1.97 -3.53
N ASP A 898 18.59 -1.38 -3.08
CA ASP A 898 18.88 -1.20 -1.66
C ASP A 898 17.96 -0.17 -0.99
N HIS A 899 17.59 0.89 -1.71
CA HIS A 899 16.76 1.96 -1.18
C HIS A 899 15.42 1.43 -0.65
N ILE A 900 14.74 0.55 -1.41
CA ILE A 900 13.46 -0.05 -1.03
C ILE A 900 13.57 -0.83 0.29
N LEU A 901 14.66 -1.57 0.46
CA LEU A 901 14.91 -2.38 1.65
C LEU A 901 15.25 -1.49 2.86
N SER A 902 15.99 -0.40 2.62
CA SER A 902 16.39 0.57 3.65
C SER A 902 15.26 1.46 4.17
N GLU A 903 14.20 1.68 3.39
CA GLU A 903 13.06 2.53 3.79
C GLU A 903 12.14 1.87 4.81
N THR A 904 12.08 0.53 4.81
CA THR A 904 11.27 -0.24 5.75
C THR A 904 12.09 -0.59 6.99
N GLN A 905 12.28 0.40 7.87
CA GLN A 905 12.96 0.24 9.15
C GLN A 905 11.95 0.04 10.29
N ILE A 906 12.11 -1.05 11.04
CA ILE A 906 11.37 -1.29 12.29
C ILE A 906 12.29 -1.01 13.49
N GLY A 907 11.85 -0.13 14.39
CA GLY A 907 12.65 0.23 15.56
C GLY A 907 14.03 0.84 15.25
N HIS A 908 14.92 0.79 16.23
CA HIS A 908 16.28 1.29 16.19
C HIS A 908 17.28 0.26 15.64
N THR A 909 17.10 -1.01 16.00
CA THR A 909 18.00 -2.13 15.65
C THR A 909 17.49 -2.97 14.49
N GLY A 910 16.27 -2.73 14.00
CA GLY A 910 15.71 -3.52 12.93
C GLY A 910 16.34 -3.25 11.58
N GLU A 911 16.42 -4.30 10.77
CA GLU A 911 17.00 -4.27 9.43
C GLU A 911 16.22 -5.20 8.50
N THR A 912 16.09 -4.76 7.25
CA THR A 912 15.52 -5.54 6.16
C THR A 912 16.60 -5.74 5.09
N TYR A 913 16.89 -7.00 4.73
CA TYR A 913 17.96 -7.31 3.78
C TYR A 913 17.63 -8.52 2.90
N ALA A 914 18.32 -8.65 1.77
CA ALA A 914 18.12 -9.72 0.79
C ALA A 914 19.32 -10.68 0.72
N VAL A 915 19.07 -11.95 0.40
CA VAL A 915 20.05 -13.05 0.49
C VAL A 915 19.90 -13.99 -0.71
N ASN A 916 21.01 -14.46 -1.31
CA ASN A 916 20.93 -15.47 -2.38
C ASN A 916 20.91 -16.92 -1.85
N GLN A 917 20.73 -17.88 -2.77
CA GLN A 917 20.74 -19.34 -2.49
C GLN A 917 22.03 -19.87 -1.83
N ARG A 918 23.09 -19.08 -1.74
CA ARG A 918 24.37 -19.48 -1.10
C ARG A 918 24.53 -18.91 0.31
N GLY A 919 23.52 -18.18 0.82
CA GLY A 919 23.59 -17.48 2.10
C GLY A 919 24.50 -16.24 2.05
N MET A 920 24.72 -15.67 0.86
CA MET A 920 25.41 -14.38 0.71
C MET A 920 24.39 -13.26 0.64
N MET A 921 24.67 -12.14 1.32
CA MET A 921 23.85 -10.94 1.26
C MET A 921 23.89 -10.33 -0.16
N ILE A 922 22.75 -9.91 -0.69
CA ILE A 922 22.62 -9.25 -2.01
C ILE A 922 22.05 -7.83 -1.93
N SER A 923 21.86 -7.31 -0.72
CA SER A 923 21.58 -5.90 -0.42
C SER A 923 22.71 -5.29 0.41
N GLU A 924 22.67 -3.99 0.68
CA GLU A 924 23.58 -3.43 1.66
C GLU A 924 23.11 -3.69 3.08
N SER A 925 24.06 -3.96 3.96
CA SER A 925 23.85 -3.96 5.40
C SER A 925 24.08 -2.56 5.94
N ARG A 926 23.20 -2.10 6.83
CA ARG A 926 23.38 -0.80 7.51
C ARG A 926 24.50 -0.81 8.55
N TYR A 927 24.98 -2.01 8.94
CA TYR A 927 26.04 -2.24 9.93
C TYR A 927 27.44 -2.37 9.33
N THR A 928 27.67 -1.80 8.14
CA THR A 928 28.93 -1.91 7.39
C THR A 928 30.17 -1.50 8.18
N GLU A 929 30.08 -0.49 9.06
CA GLU A 929 31.22 -0.08 9.88
C GLU A 929 31.70 -1.20 10.83
N ASP A 930 30.78 -1.92 11.46
CA ASP A 930 31.12 -2.96 12.43
C ASP A 930 31.59 -4.23 11.72
N ILE A 931 31.03 -4.55 10.55
CA ILE A 931 31.52 -5.61 9.67
C ILE A 931 32.99 -5.35 9.27
N ILE A 932 33.33 -4.11 8.91
CA ILE A 932 34.70 -3.73 8.56
C ILE A 932 35.63 -3.83 9.78
N LYS A 933 35.21 -3.35 10.95
CA LYS A 933 35.99 -3.46 12.20
C LYS A 933 36.29 -4.92 12.57
N ALA A 934 35.34 -5.82 12.26
CA ALA A 934 35.47 -7.26 12.48
C ALA A 934 36.29 -8.00 11.40
N ASN A 935 36.85 -7.29 10.41
CA ASN A 935 37.63 -7.87 9.30
C ASN A 935 36.84 -8.87 8.45
N LEU A 936 35.52 -8.69 8.35
CA LEU A 936 34.63 -9.47 7.47
C LEU A 936 34.40 -8.78 6.11
N LEU A 937 34.77 -7.50 5.99
CA LEU A 937 34.66 -6.69 4.78
C LEU A 937 35.79 -5.65 4.75
N GLN A 938 36.35 -5.33 3.58
CA GLN A 938 37.36 -4.28 3.49
C GLN A 938 36.74 -2.89 3.39
N ARG A 939 37.51 -1.86 3.74
CA ARG A 939 37.03 -0.48 3.70
C ARG A 939 36.73 -0.05 2.26
N GLY A 940 35.48 0.35 2.01
CA GLY A 940 35.01 0.77 0.69
C GLY A 940 34.49 -0.37 -0.19
N GLU A 941 34.57 -1.62 0.29
CA GLU A 941 33.80 -2.72 -0.28
C GLU A 941 32.37 -2.64 0.21
N SER A 942 31.44 -3.08 -0.63
CA SER A 942 30.05 -3.21 -0.26
C SER A 942 29.77 -4.60 0.33
N SER A 943 28.79 -4.73 1.20
CA SER A 943 28.33 -6.05 1.67
C SER A 943 27.68 -6.92 0.58
N ILE A 944 27.12 -6.33 -0.49
CA ILE A 944 26.53 -7.09 -1.61
C ILE A 944 27.54 -8.10 -2.20
N LEU A 945 27.20 -9.38 -2.10
CA LEU A 945 28.00 -10.54 -2.50
C LEU A 945 29.40 -10.64 -1.89
N ASN A 946 29.72 -9.85 -0.87
CA ASN A 946 30.97 -9.95 -0.08
C ASN A 946 30.70 -10.43 1.35
N LEU A 947 29.48 -10.26 1.86
CA LEU A 947 29.10 -10.71 3.19
C LEU A 947 28.35 -12.05 3.14
N ARG A 948 28.90 -13.05 3.83
CA ARG A 948 28.22 -14.31 4.09
C ARG A 948 27.49 -14.22 5.43
N LEU A 949 26.21 -14.63 5.47
CA LEU A 949 25.40 -14.61 6.69
C LEU A 949 25.79 -15.75 7.64
N ALA A 950 26.91 -15.58 8.32
CA ALA A 950 27.43 -16.53 9.28
C ALA A 950 27.38 -15.95 10.70
N VAL A 951 27.17 -16.82 11.69
CA VAL A 951 27.14 -16.41 13.10
C VAL A 951 28.58 -16.14 13.56
N PRO A 952 28.93 -14.90 13.94
CA PRO A 952 30.25 -14.62 14.49
C PRO A 952 30.38 -15.20 15.91
N ARG A 953 31.62 -15.39 16.38
CA ARG A 953 31.86 -15.95 17.72
C ARG A 953 31.46 -15.00 18.86
N GLN A 954 31.45 -13.70 18.58
CA GLN A 954 31.04 -12.63 19.48
C GLN A 954 30.40 -11.51 18.64
N PRO A 955 29.61 -10.61 19.25
CA PRO A 955 29.05 -9.50 18.53
C PRO A 955 30.12 -8.61 17.88
N LEU A 956 29.86 -8.13 16.65
CA LEU A 956 30.87 -7.44 15.82
C LEU A 956 31.43 -6.17 16.46
N ASP A 957 30.65 -5.48 17.29
CA ASP A 957 31.03 -4.26 18.01
C ASP A 957 31.87 -4.54 19.27
N LYS A 958 32.03 -5.81 19.69
CA LYS A 958 32.81 -6.20 20.89
C LYS A 958 34.29 -6.50 20.61
N GLY A 959 34.82 -6.02 19.49
CA GLY A 959 36.24 -6.08 19.18
C GLY A 959 36.75 -7.45 18.69
N TRP A 960 35.84 -8.38 18.40
CA TRP A 960 36.18 -9.63 17.72
C TRP A 960 36.62 -9.34 16.28
N ARG A 961 37.59 -10.12 15.80
CA ARG A 961 38.09 -10.03 14.43
C ARG A 961 38.16 -11.42 13.82
N TYR A 962 37.64 -11.54 12.61
CA TYR A 962 37.80 -12.73 11.80
C TYR A 962 39.28 -12.87 11.38
N SER A 963 39.83 -14.05 11.61
CA SER A 963 41.17 -14.44 11.19
C SER A 963 41.05 -15.70 10.33
N ASP A 964 41.57 -15.64 9.12
CA ASP A 964 41.28 -16.56 8.02
C ASP A 964 41.46 -18.03 8.39
N GLY A 965 40.36 -18.81 8.36
CA GLY A 965 40.46 -20.25 8.12
C GLY A 965 39.35 -21.14 8.66
N GLU A 966 38.56 -20.72 9.64
CA GLU A 966 37.47 -21.56 10.14
C GLU A 966 36.12 -21.17 9.52
N PRO A 967 35.43 -22.11 8.83
CA PRO A 967 34.11 -21.83 8.26
C PRO A 967 33.10 -21.59 9.39
N LEU A 968 32.60 -20.35 9.47
CA LEU A 968 31.53 -20.00 10.40
C LEU A 968 30.18 -20.59 9.93
N PRO A 969 29.37 -21.14 10.84
CA PRO A 969 28.07 -21.68 10.49
C PRO A 969 27.14 -20.58 10.00
N LEU A 970 26.26 -20.90 9.04
CA LEU A 970 25.18 -19.98 8.62
C LEU A 970 24.29 -19.62 9.80
N THR A 971 23.73 -18.40 9.79
CA THR A 971 22.64 -18.02 10.70
C THR A 971 21.44 -18.96 10.50
N LYS A 972 20.58 -19.09 11.52
CA LYS A 972 19.37 -19.94 11.44
C LYS A 972 18.50 -19.53 10.25
N VAL A 973 18.34 -18.22 10.03
CA VAL A 973 17.60 -17.68 8.88
C VAL A 973 18.27 -18.06 7.57
N ALA A 974 19.58 -17.87 7.43
CA ALA A 974 20.28 -18.20 6.20
C ALA A 974 20.26 -19.71 5.88
N GLN A 975 20.26 -20.59 6.89
CA GLN A 975 20.07 -22.03 6.69
C GLN A 975 18.70 -22.35 6.09
N ARG A 976 17.64 -21.67 6.54
CA ARG A 976 16.26 -21.85 6.07
C ARG A 976 16.06 -21.29 4.66
N ILE A 977 16.59 -20.10 4.39
CA ILE A 977 16.58 -19.49 3.06
C ILE A 977 17.30 -20.35 2.02
N VAL A 978 18.45 -20.93 2.35
CA VAL A 978 19.19 -21.81 1.42
C VAL A 978 18.38 -23.06 1.05
N LEU A 979 17.44 -23.47 1.90
CA LEU A 979 16.49 -24.56 1.64
C LEU A 979 15.22 -24.10 0.92
N GLY A 980 15.06 -22.80 0.65
CA GLY A 980 13.86 -22.22 0.04
C GLY A 980 12.66 -22.10 1.00
N GLU A 981 12.90 -22.12 2.32
CA GLU A 981 11.82 -22.10 3.32
C GLU A 981 11.44 -20.67 3.73
N ASN A 982 10.15 -20.46 4.02
CA ASN A 982 9.59 -19.25 4.64
C ASN A 982 9.40 -19.47 6.15
N GLY A 983 9.38 -18.40 6.97
CA GLY A 983 9.05 -18.57 8.39
C GLY A 983 9.28 -17.36 9.29
N ILE A 984 8.91 -17.54 10.56
CA ILE A 984 9.10 -16.58 11.64
C ILE A 984 9.75 -17.30 12.81
N ASN A 985 10.74 -16.67 13.46
CA ASN A 985 11.43 -17.17 14.64
C ASN A 985 11.30 -16.17 15.80
N VAL A 986 10.39 -16.45 16.73
CA VAL A 986 10.13 -15.61 17.92
C VAL A 986 10.96 -16.01 19.15
N ASP A 987 11.58 -17.19 19.11
CA ASP A 987 12.40 -17.73 20.22
C ASP A 987 13.78 -17.07 20.32
N GLY A 988 14.15 -16.22 19.36
CA GLY A 988 15.47 -15.61 19.27
C GLY A 988 16.51 -16.54 18.62
N ALA A 989 17.33 -16.01 17.71
CA ALA A 989 18.51 -16.70 17.18
C ALA A 989 19.61 -15.70 16.87
N PHE A 990 20.87 -16.15 16.83
CA PHE A 990 21.97 -15.26 16.47
C PHE A 990 21.95 -14.92 14.99
N ASP A 991 22.01 -13.62 14.70
CA ASP A 991 22.16 -13.08 13.35
C ASP A 991 23.64 -13.00 12.93
N TYR A 992 23.90 -12.34 11.80
CA TYR A 992 25.26 -12.17 11.26
C TYR A 992 26.09 -11.15 12.04
N ARG A 993 25.46 -10.34 12.89
CA ARG A 993 26.11 -9.37 13.80
C ARG A 993 26.50 -10.02 15.11
N GLY A 994 25.96 -11.20 15.43
CA GLY A 994 26.17 -11.92 16.68
C GLY A 994 25.19 -11.55 17.78
N TYR A 995 24.08 -10.87 17.45
CA TYR A 995 23.01 -10.52 18.38
C TYR A 995 21.85 -11.50 18.25
N ARG A 996 21.13 -11.75 19.35
CA ARG A 996 19.90 -12.53 19.28
C ARG A 996 18.79 -11.66 18.71
N THR A 997 18.12 -12.16 17.68
CA THR A 997 17.07 -11.43 16.97
C THR A 997 15.77 -12.22 16.89
N ILE A 998 14.66 -11.49 16.89
CA ILE A 998 13.40 -12.00 16.35
C ILE A 998 13.45 -11.74 14.85
N SER A 999 13.12 -12.76 14.05
CA SER A 999 13.27 -12.68 12.59
C SER A 999 12.09 -13.28 11.85
N ALA A 1000 11.79 -12.69 10.69
CA ALA A 1000 10.89 -13.25 9.69
C ALA A 1000 11.62 -13.28 8.34
N TRP A 1001 11.37 -14.31 7.55
CA TRP A 1001 11.97 -14.45 6.24
C TRP A 1001 11.03 -15.12 5.24
N LEU A 1002 11.25 -14.80 3.97
CA LEU A 1002 10.60 -15.44 2.83
C LEU A 1002 11.64 -15.73 1.75
N TRP A 1003 11.34 -16.75 0.95
CA TRP A 1003 12.05 -17.14 -0.24
C TRP A 1003 11.24 -16.74 -1.48
N ASP A 1004 11.87 -16.05 -2.42
CA ASP A 1004 11.31 -15.76 -3.72
C ASP A 1004 11.83 -16.77 -4.74
N ASP A 1005 10.97 -17.72 -5.10
CA ASP A 1005 11.35 -18.75 -6.07
C ASP A 1005 11.42 -18.28 -7.51
N LYS A 1006 10.84 -17.12 -7.84
CA LYS A 1006 10.88 -16.58 -9.19
C LYS A 1006 12.26 -16.01 -9.49
N PHE A 1007 12.77 -15.17 -8.58
CA PHE A 1007 14.05 -14.47 -8.74
C PHE A 1007 15.20 -15.15 -7.98
N LYS A 1008 14.92 -16.22 -7.24
CA LYS A 1008 15.89 -17.06 -6.52
C LYS A 1008 16.71 -16.28 -5.49
N PHE A 1009 16.04 -15.50 -4.65
CA PHE A 1009 16.62 -14.88 -3.46
C PHE A 1009 15.61 -14.83 -2.30
N GLY A 1010 16.09 -14.73 -1.07
CA GLY A 1010 15.26 -14.57 0.12
C GLY A 1010 15.30 -13.14 0.65
N LEU A 1011 14.22 -12.71 1.28
CA LEU A 1011 14.09 -11.45 1.99
C LEU A 1011 13.98 -11.74 3.49
N VAL A 1012 14.67 -10.95 4.31
CA VAL A 1012 14.71 -11.11 5.76
C VAL A 1012 14.41 -9.78 6.42
N VAL A 1013 13.62 -9.81 7.49
CA VAL A 1013 13.51 -8.72 8.46
C VAL A 1013 13.88 -9.25 9.85
N GLU A 1014 14.80 -8.58 10.53
CA GLU A 1014 15.22 -8.92 11.89
C GLU A 1014 15.18 -7.68 12.79
N ILE A 1015 14.95 -7.88 14.09
CA ILE A 1015 15.10 -6.87 15.15
C ILE A 1015 15.78 -7.51 16.36
N ASP A 1016 16.56 -6.74 17.12
CA ASP A 1016 17.18 -7.25 18.34
C ASP A 1016 16.11 -7.69 19.35
N GLU A 1017 16.35 -8.84 19.97
CA GLU A 1017 15.44 -9.42 20.96
C GLU A 1017 15.26 -8.50 22.17
N ASP A 1018 16.31 -7.79 22.58
CA ASP A 1018 16.26 -6.84 23.70
C ASP A 1018 15.37 -5.63 23.38
N GLU A 1019 15.41 -5.12 22.15
CA GLU A 1019 14.55 -4.01 21.71
C GLU A 1019 13.09 -4.49 21.57
N ALA A 1020 12.88 -5.66 20.97
CA ALA A 1020 11.54 -6.23 20.84
C ALA A 1020 10.84 -6.45 22.19
N LEU A 1021 11.61 -6.58 23.28
CA LEU A 1021 11.13 -6.82 24.64
C LEU A 1021 11.28 -5.60 25.57
N GLU A 1022 11.67 -4.43 25.05
CA GLU A 1022 12.02 -3.26 25.85
C GLU A 1022 10.88 -2.80 26.79
N ALA A 1023 9.62 -2.88 26.33
CA ALA A 1023 8.44 -2.57 27.14
C ALA A 1023 8.33 -3.45 28.40
N ILE A 1024 8.73 -4.73 28.31
CA ILE A 1024 8.71 -5.67 29.45
C ILE A 1024 9.89 -5.41 30.37
N ILE A 1025 11.08 -5.15 29.81
CA ILE A 1025 12.30 -4.87 30.59
C ILE A 1025 12.10 -3.61 31.43
N TYR A 1026 11.45 -2.58 30.88
CA TYR A 1026 11.09 -1.36 31.60
C TYR A 1026 10.15 -1.63 32.79
N HIS A 1027 9.12 -2.45 32.60
CA HIS A 1027 8.18 -2.84 33.67
C HIS A 1027 8.83 -3.72 34.75
N ALA A 1028 9.67 -4.68 34.36
CA ALA A 1028 10.35 -5.58 35.29
C ALA A 1028 11.36 -4.84 36.17
N THR A 1029 12.16 -3.93 35.58
CA THR A 1029 13.18 -3.15 36.31
C THR A 1029 12.59 -2.12 37.26
N HIS A 1030 11.47 -1.47 36.88
CA HIS A 1030 10.76 -0.56 37.78
C HIS A 1030 10.02 -1.30 38.90
N SER A 1031 9.50 -2.51 38.67
CA SER A 1031 8.85 -3.31 39.72
C SER A 1031 9.82 -3.89 40.75
N MET A 1032 11.09 -4.09 40.40
CA MET A 1032 12.14 -4.54 41.34
C MET A 1032 12.77 -3.40 42.14
N ALA A 1033 12.63 -2.15 41.68
CA ALA A 1033 13.15 -0.96 42.35
C ALA A 1033 12.16 -0.35 43.37
N CYS A 1034 10.87 -0.68 43.25
CA CYS A 1034 9.83 -0.43 44.26
C CYS A 1034 9.67 -1.62 45.20
#